data_AF-A0A2P4Y8S5-F1
#
_entry.id   AF-A0A2P4Y8S5-F1
#
_cell.length_a   1.000
_cell.length_b   1.000
_cell.length_c   1.000
_cell.angle_alpha   90.00
_cell.angle_beta   90.00
_cell.angle_gamma   90.00
#
_symmetry.space_group_name_H-M   'P 1'
#
loop_
_entity.id
_entity.type
_entity.pdbx_description
1 polymer ?
#
loop_
_entity_poly.entity_id
_entity_poly.type
_entity_poly.pdbx_seq_one_letter_code
_entity_poly.pdbx_strand_id
1 'polypeptide(L)'
;MDVQLDVEVESPEDDVTPLQNLTLHTNTEEDKEPSFHLKPTYALGFRTCGRTAIAFASESMVIYPVAHHLVLYNLETSVMDFFHHVRHTKSIQSFQLSPNRDLLAVAEVCHPSVQIPANGAISMTTPLSGSSTLKGSIGSSVAFHAHLREHEIRALAIYKLSTKTRVRSISLPANSNVVSCSFSTDNKFLAVLEDAPAHTVTYWKVGNAKLVASCKCPSRGSRIHISPTNANFISVSGPTTLKYWVWTKNDFKISNFLPQLKDQEHFVDHSWLKEHMIALSERGLLLCFRISLDGCSADLVHSSRCHQPSYVRLECVTAHGKGFVIGGSAGFFSIYEAADDPKDPFPFVRSVSVGDIAFDCIAVSVSPNSEAIVACSKSRELINFSMSAIDTEQEDRIEYRELIRQSQQVGPVLQVDVCVQRPIVVTCGADKTVRVWNFELNRYELLHHCPDEPTTVAVHPSGFQLVVSFKERVRIYQLLQESLRQVKELPIKACRFVRYAHGGHLFACASGLTVTTFRTYTFEAAHTFSGHIGAVKCLGWSRDDNYLFSAAHDGAVYRWDISKGTRSEDMQHVVKHCQYAAFVVDRNDPNIVVASGSDGKIREITAGEETNSFDLTTGTVITSMTLMKDCKRLFAGTKAGSVLVYPWPLSNKGIAEYFAHAEGILQMRMTEDNEQLITCAEDGCVGIFKILSSGLQHQVHDEASTHTGTTTSRIGRCRQLHQSAGELVQHTLMPYW
;
A
#
# COMPACT_ATOMS: atom_id res chain seq x y z
N MET A 1 -13.89 87.81 5.46
CA MET A 1 -14.32 88.72 4.39
C MET A 1 -14.00 88.02 3.09
N ASP A 2 -15.08 87.70 2.40
CA ASP A 2 -15.20 86.99 1.14
C ASP A 2 -14.29 87.56 0.05
N VAL A 3 -13.92 86.74 -0.95
CA VAL A 3 -14.35 86.97 -2.34
C VAL A 3 -14.35 85.63 -3.09
N GLN A 4 -15.54 85.33 -3.60
CA GLN A 4 -15.93 84.30 -4.56
C GLN A 4 -15.85 84.91 -5.96
N LEU A 5 -15.36 84.18 -6.97
CA LEU A 5 -15.50 84.57 -8.38
C LEU A 5 -15.81 83.35 -9.24
N ASP A 6 -17.06 83.29 -9.68
CA ASP A 6 -17.58 82.47 -10.78
C ASP A 6 -17.22 83.11 -12.13
N VAL A 7 -16.91 82.29 -13.14
CA VAL A 7 -17.27 82.56 -14.54
C VAL A 7 -17.46 81.22 -15.27
N GLU A 8 -18.71 80.93 -15.66
CA GLU A 8 -19.07 80.00 -16.74
C GLU A 8 -19.06 80.77 -18.07
N VAL A 9 -18.62 80.16 -19.18
CA VAL A 9 -19.27 80.27 -20.51
C VAL A 9 -18.97 79.02 -21.36
N GLU A 10 -20.06 78.30 -21.66
CA GLU A 10 -20.51 77.50 -22.82
C GLU A 10 -19.57 76.92 -23.91
N SER A 11 -19.98 75.71 -24.31
CA SER A 11 -19.55 74.79 -25.38
C SER A 11 -19.82 75.25 -26.82
N PRO A 12 -19.30 74.54 -27.85
CA PRO A 12 -20.20 73.61 -28.59
C PRO A 12 -19.57 72.32 -29.18
N GLU A 13 -20.42 71.27 -29.16
CA GLU A 13 -20.77 70.22 -30.15
C GLU A 13 -19.71 69.39 -30.94
N ASP A 14 -19.71 68.08 -30.59
CA ASP A 14 -19.76 66.82 -31.37
C ASP A 14 -19.15 66.68 -32.80
N ASP A 15 -18.23 65.70 -32.95
CA ASP A 15 -18.40 64.56 -33.88
C ASP A 15 -17.31 63.43 -33.77
N VAL A 16 -17.77 62.21 -33.45
CA VAL A 16 -17.40 60.86 -33.99
C VAL A 16 -16.06 60.13 -33.64
N THR A 17 -16.17 59.18 -32.67
CA THR A 17 -15.56 57.81 -32.53
C THR A 17 -14.09 57.61 -32.05
N PRO A 18 -13.74 56.44 -31.47
CA PRO A 18 -13.94 56.07 -30.06
C PRO A 18 -12.59 55.87 -29.32
N LEU A 19 -12.46 56.42 -28.11
CA LEU A 19 -11.27 56.27 -27.28
C LEU A 19 -11.25 54.93 -26.53
N GLN A 20 -10.10 54.28 -26.58
CA GLN A 20 -9.72 53.12 -25.79
C GLN A 20 -9.93 53.40 -24.29
N ASN A 21 -10.80 52.62 -23.65
CA ASN A 21 -10.92 52.58 -22.20
C ASN A 21 -9.67 51.93 -21.60
N LEU A 22 -8.80 52.76 -21.02
CA LEU A 22 -7.82 52.37 -20.02
C LEU A 22 -8.58 51.90 -18.77
N THR A 23 -8.79 50.58 -18.68
CA THR A 23 -9.20 49.92 -17.44
C THR A 23 -7.95 49.70 -16.59
N LEU A 24 -7.95 50.30 -15.40
CA LEU A 24 -7.02 49.95 -14.33
C LEU A 24 -7.21 48.46 -14.01
N HIS A 25 -6.29 47.62 -14.49
CA HIS A 25 -6.17 46.24 -14.04
C HIS A 25 -5.73 46.24 -12.57
N THR A 26 -6.70 46.16 -11.66
CA THR A 26 -6.45 45.55 -10.35
C THR A 26 -6.11 44.09 -10.63
N ASN A 27 -4.82 43.74 -10.55
CA ASN A 27 -4.39 42.35 -10.44
C ASN A 27 -5.02 41.77 -9.16
N THR A 28 -6.19 41.16 -9.30
CA THR A 28 -6.60 40.09 -8.40
C THR A 28 -5.67 38.93 -8.70
N GLU A 29 -4.55 38.86 -7.99
CA GLU A 29 -3.91 37.58 -7.72
C GLU A 29 -4.99 36.74 -7.04
N GLU A 30 -5.67 35.88 -7.79
CA GLU A 30 -6.45 34.80 -7.21
C GLU A 30 -5.50 34.05 -6.28
N ASP A 31 -5.75 34.13 -4.98
CA ASP A 31 -5.12 33.32 -3.95
C ASP A 31 -5.18 31.86 -4.39
N LYS A 32 -4.12 31.37 -5.05
CA LYS A 32 -3.94 29.95 -5.30
C LYS A 32 -3.76 29.32 -3.93
N GLU A 33 -4.82 28.72 -3.41
CA GLU A 33 -4.76 27.93 -2.19
C GLU A 33 -3.54 27.01 -2.26
N PRO A 34 -2.76 26.88 -1.16
CA PRO A 34 -1.62 25.99 -1.14
C PRO A 34 -2.08 24.59 -1.54
N SER A 35 -1.55 24.08 -2.65
CA SER A 35 -1.78 22.71 -3.08
C SER A 35 -1.17 21.78 -2.04
N PHE A 36 -2.01 20.91 -1.47
CA PHE A 36 -1.58 19.89 -0.54
C PHE A 36 -1.34 18.59 -1.30
N HIS A 37 -0.17 17.99 -1.05
CA HIS A 37 0.20 16.73 -1.65
C HIS A 37 0.57 15.69 -0.59
N LEU A 38 -0.06 14.53 -0.68
CA LEU A 38 0.32 13.36 0.09
C LEU A 38 1.43 12.63 -0.65
N LYS A 39 2.61 12.54 -0.03
CA LYS A 39 3.75 11.79 -0.56
C LYS A 39 3.95 10.52 0.26
N PRO A 40 3.86 9.30 -0.34
CA PRO A 40 4.23 8.09 0.38
C PRO A 40 5.71 8.16 0.76
N THR A 41 6.00 7.92 2.04
CA THR A 41 7.36 7.95 2.59
C THR A 41 7.84 6.60 3.02
N TYR A 42 6.94 5.81 3.59
CA TYR A 42 7.23 4.45 4.01
C TYR A 42 5.95 3.62 3.97
N ALA A 43 6.09 2.32 3.73
CA ALA A 43 4.96 1.41 3.72
C ALA A 43 5.40 0.09 4.31
N LEU A 44 4.65 -0.36 5.31
CA LEU A 44 4.87 -1.62 5.99
C LEU A 44 3.96 -2.66 5.36
N GLY A 45 4.48 -3.87 5.16
CA GLY A 45 3.77 -4.98 4.56
C GLY A 45 4.30 -5.35 3.18
N PHE A 46 3.78 -6.46 2.68
CA PHE A 46 4.12 -7.04 1.38
C PHE A 46 2.88 -7.68 0.83
N ARG A 47 2.65 -7.52 -0.47
CA ARG A 47 1.57 -8.20 -1.17
C ARG A 47 2.15 -9.19 -2.15
N THR A 48 1.60 -10.40 -2.19
CA THR A 48 1.98 -11.37 -3.21
C THR A 48 1.21 -11.05 -4.49
N CYS A 49 1.89 -10.55 -5.53
CA CYS A 49 1.29 -10.27 -6.83
C CYS A 49 1.67 -11.35 -7.85
N GLY A 50 0.76 -12.31 -8.07
CA GLY A 50 1.03 -13.46 -8.92
C GLY A 50 2.27 -14.25 -8.47
N ARG A 51 3.01 -14.80 -9.43
CA ARG A 51 4.23 -15.58 -9.14
C ARG A 51 5.52 -14.76 -9.22
N THR A 52 5.56 -13.64 -9.95
CA THR A 52 6.69 -12.70 -9.87
C THR A 52 6.39 -11.66 -8.80
N ALA A 53 6.53 -12.08 -7.54
CA ALA A 53 6.27 -11.19 -6.42
C ALA A 53 7.49 -10.36 -6.00
N ILE A 54 8.70 -10.78 -6.41
CA ILE A 54 9.95 -10.13 -6.01
C ILE A 54 11.01 -10.21 -7.12
N ALA A 55 11.81 -9.15 -7.28
CA ALA A 55 12.93 -9.15 -8.22
C ALA A 55 14.06 -8.19 -7.79
N PHE A 56 15.32 -8.57 -8.00
CA PHE A 56 16.44 -7.65 -7.85
C PHE A 56 16.50 -6.63 -8.99
N ALA A 57 16.45 -5.34 -8.65
CA ALA A 57 16.72 -4.22 -9.55
C ALA A 57 18.22 -4.01 -9.77
N SER A 58 19.00 -4.03 -8.69
CA SER A 58 20.46 -3.96 -8.69
C SER A 58 21.03 -5.02 -7.74
N GLU A 59 22.28 -4.88 -7.29
CA GLU A 59 22.90 -5.78 -6.30
C GLU A 59 22.24 -5.65 -4.93
N SER A 60 21.93 -4.41 -4.52
CA SER A 60 21.37 -4.10 -3.19
C SER A 60 19.94 -3.54 -3.24
N MET A 61 19.34 -3.37 -4.43
CA MET A 61 17.94 -2.92 -4.56
C MET A 61 17.01 -4.04 -4.99
N VAL A 62 15.92 -4.20 -4.26
CA VAL A 62 14.87 -5.19 -4.51
C VAL A 62 13.55 -4.48 -4.81
N ILE A 63 12.83 -4.99 -5.81
CA ILE A 63 11.49 -4.54 -6.17
C ILE A 63 10.45 -5.51 -5.62
N TYR A 64 9.46 -4.98 -4.92
CA TYR A 64 8.26 -5.73 -4.53
C TYR A 64 7.06 -4.80 -4.38
N PRO A 65 5.82 -5.31 -4.50
CA PRO A 65 4.62 -4.52 -4.31
C PRO A 65 4.25 -4.38 -2.82
N VAL A 66 3.79 -3.19 -2.45
CA VAL A 66 3.27 -2.87 -1.11
C VAL A 66 2.03 -2.03 -1.28
N ALA A 67 0.94 -2.41 -0.60
CA ALA A 67 -0.35 -1.75 -0.77
C ALA A 67 -0.74 -1.68 -2.26
N HIS A 68 -0.97 -0.49 -2.82
CA HIS A 68 -1.14 -0.33 -4.28
C HIS A 68 0.15 0.05 -5.03
N HIS A 69 1.23 0.34 -4.31
CA HIS A 69 2.49 0.81 -4.86
C HIS A 69 3.43 -0.35 -5.24
N LEU A 70 4.35 -0.06 -6.16
CA LEU A 70 5.58 -0.81 -6.31
C LEU A 70 6.72 -0.06 -5.60
N VAL A 71 7.53 -0.78 -4.82
CA VAL A 71 8.60 -0.20 -3.99
C VAL A 71 9.95 -0.74 -4.43
N LEU A 72 10.94 0.15 -4.51
CA LEU A 72 12.37 -0.14 -4.57
C LEU A 72 12.91 -0.04 -3.14
N TYR A 73 13.30 -1.17 -2.58
CA TYR A 73 13.87 -1.25 -1.24
C TYR A 73 15.37 -1.51 -1.33
N ASN A 74 16.16 -0.65 -0.69
CA ASN A 74 17.60 -0.84 -0.58
C ASN A 74 17.92 -1.67 0.68
N LEU A 75 18.56 -2.82 0.49
CA LEU A 75 18.89 -3.78 1.55
C LEU A 75 19.93 -3.27 2.55
N GLU A 76 20.80 -2.36 2.13
CA GLU A 76 21.87 -1.79 2.94
C GLU A 76 21.35 -0.60 3.75
N THR A 77 20.69 0.35 3.09
CA THR A 77 20.25 1.61 3.73
C THR A 77 18.87 1.51 4.38
N SER A 78 18.09 0.45 4.07
CA SER A 78 16.69 0.30 4.51
C SER A 78 15.75 1.41 4.03
N VAL A 79 16.13 2.13 2.97
CA VAL A 79 15.32 3.19 2.36
C VAL A 79 14.34 2.58 1.35
N MET A 80 13.11 3.09 1.35
CA MET A 80 12.06 2.76 0.39
C MET A 80 11.84 3.90 -0.60
N ASP A 81 11.82 3.53 -1.87
CA ASP A 81 11.54 4.42 -2.98
C ASP A 81 10.28 3.95 -3.71
N PHE A 82 9.31 4.85 -3.88
CA PHE A 82 8.01 4.50 -4.47
C PHE A 82 7.95 4.81 -5.96
N PHE A 83 7.41 3.88 -6.75
CA PHE A 83 6.94 4.20 -8.09
C PHE A 83 5.65 5.01 -7.99
N HIS A 84 5.66 6.19 -8.60
CA HIS A 84 4.49 7.05 -8.67
C HIS A 84 3.62 6.55 -9.84
N HIS A 85 2.75 5.58 -9.55
CA HIS A 85 1.76 5.14 -10.52
C HIS A 85 0.86 6.30 -10.91
N VAL A 86 0.26 6.20 -12.10
CA VAL A 86 -0.76 7.16 -12.55
C VAL A 86 -1.84 7.23 -11.47
N ARG A 87 -2.41 8.43 -11.25
CA ARG A 87 -3.37 8.76 -10.18
C ARG A 87 -4.64 7.88 -10.13
N HIS A 88 -4.75 6.79 -10.88
CA HIS A 88 -5.95 5.98 -11.04
C HIS A 88 -5.68 4.46 -11.03
N THR A 89 -4.46 4.04 -10.69
CA THR A 89 -4.11 2.62 -10.53
C THR A 89 -4.58 2.13 -9.16
N LYS A 90 -5.53 1.20 -9.15
CA LYS A 90 -6.09 0.57 -7.95
C LYS A 90 -5.16 -0.48 -7.37
N SER A 91 -4.61 -1.36 -8.21
CA SER A 91 -3.73 -2.42 -7.75
C SER A 91 -2.81 -2.96 -8.85
N ILE A 92 -1.74 -3.62 -8.43
CA ILE A 92 -0.77 -4.30 -9.29
C ILE A 92 -1.05 -5.81 -9.25
N GLN A 93 -1.17 -6.44 -10.42
CA GLN A 93 -1.42 -7.89 -10.53
C GLN A 93 -0.14 -8.70 -10.63
N SER A 94 0.80 -8.22 -11.43
CA SER A 94 2.09 -8.86 -11.70
C SER A 94 3.07 -7.81 -12.21
N PHE A 95 4.37 -8.04 -12.03
CA PHE A 95 5.39 -7.24 -12.69
C PHE A 95 6.53 -8.13 -13.21
N GLN A 96 7.33 -7.58 -14.12
CA GLN A 96 8.52 -8.24 -14.64
C GLN A 96 9.57 -7.18 -15.01
N LEU A 97 10.82 -7.43 -14.61
CA LEU A 97 11.97 -6.66 -15.06
C LEU A 97 12.49 -7.16 -16.41
N SER A 98 13.00 -6.24 -17.22
CA SER A 98 13.73 -6.60 -18.41
C SER A 98 15.08 -7.26 -18.07
N PRO A 99 15.62 -8.15 -18.93
CA PRO A 99 16.91 -8.81 -18.68
C PRO A 99 18.07 -7.84 -18.42
N ASN A 100 18.07 -6.67 -19.07
CA ASN A 100 19.06 -5.61 -18.86
C ASN A 100 18.73 -4.65 -17.70
N ARG A 101 17.62 -4.86 -16.98
CA ARG A 101 17.17 -4.08 -15.82
C ARG A 101 16.92 -2.59 -16.09
N ASP A 102 16.69 -2.20 -17.35
CA ASP A 102 16.36 -0.81 -17.70
C ASP A 102 14.83 -0.55 -17.70
N LEU A 103 14.05 -1.56 -18.10
CA LEU A 103 12.60 -1.47 -18.21
C LEU A 103 11.90 -2.38 -17.21
N LEU A 104 10.71 -1.96 -16.81
CA LEU A 104 9.84 -2.67 -15.89
C LEU A 104 8.43 -2.71 -16.48
N ALA A 105 7.89 -3.90 -16.72
CA ALA A 105 6.49 -4.09 -17.07
C ALA A 105 5.68 -4.30 -15.78
N VAL A 106 4.58 -3.57 -15.63
CA VAL A 106 3.66 -3.68 -14.50
C VAL A 106 2.25 -3.85 -15.03
N ALA A 107 1.59 -4.93 -14.65
CA ALA A 107 0.18 -5.14 -14.94
C ALA A 107 -0.67 -4.43 -13.89
N GLU A 108 -1.38 -3.40 -14.33
CA GLU A 108 -2.15 -2.48 -13.50
C GLU A 108 -3.65 -2.72 -13.68
N VAL A 109 -4.38 -2.69 -12.55
CA VAL A 109 -5.84 -2.57 -12.53
C VAL A 109 -6.18 -1.10 -12.28
N CYS A 110 -6.93 -0.50 -13.19
CA CYS A 110 -7.31 0.90 -13.17
C CYS A 110 -8.81 1.07 -12.89
N HIS A 111 -9.15 2.20 -12.28
CA HIS A 111 -10.54 2.57 -12.03
C HIS A 111 -11.28 2.91 -13.36
N PRO A 112 -12.57 2.54 -13.51
CA PRO A 112 -13.34 2.74 -14.75
C PRO A 112 -13.51 4.20 -15.20
N SER A 113 -13.27 5.17 -14.31
CA SER A 113 -13.45 6.60 -14.58
C SER A 113 -12.42 7.18 -15.57
N VAL A 114 -11.50 6.36 -16.09
CA VAL A 114 -10.38 6.81 -16.90
C VAL A 114 -10.30 6.06 -18.23
N GLN A 115 -10.46 6.79 -19.33
CA GLN A 115 -9.92 6.35 -20.62
C GLN A 115 -8.41 6.63 -20.61
N ILE A 116 -7.59 5.61 -20.86
CA ILE A 116 -6.13 5.74 -20.96
C ILE A 116 -5.78 6.12 -22.41
N PRO A 117 -5.41 7.38 -22.72
CA PRO A 117 -4.94 7.71 -24.06
C PRO A 117 -3.56 7.09 -24.30
N ALA A 118 -3.35 6.56 -25.51
CA ALA A 118 -2.13 5.88 -25.91
C ALA A 118 -0.84 6.73 -25.81
N ASN A 119 -0.97 8.06 -25.68
CA ASN A 119 0.12 9.04 -25.70
C ASN A 119 0.14 9.97 -24.47
N GLY A 120 0.00 9.45 -23.25
CA GLY A 120 0.48 10.11 -22.02
C GLY A 120 -0.07 11.51 -21.66
N ALA A 121 -1.07 12.04 -22.36
CA ALA A 121 -1.67 13.35 -22.07
C ALA A 121 -3.09 13.19 -21.51
N ILE A 122 -3.36 13.81 -20.37
CA ILE A 122 -4.63 13.75 -19.63
C ILE A 122 -5.66 14.67 -20.31
N SER A 123 -6.86 14.16 -20.60
CA SER A 123 -8.06 14.96 -20.86
C SER A 123 -9.20 14.40 -20.03
N MET A 124 -9.81 15.26 -19.21
CA MET A 124 -11.03 14.96 -18.45
C MET A 124 -12.22 15.25 -19.36
N THR A 125 -13.04 14.24 -19.66
CA THR A 125 -14.38 14.47 -20.23
C THR A 125 -15.43 14.09 -19.21
N THR A 126 -16.33 15.03 -18.94
CA THR A 126 -17.53 14.83 -18.15
C THR A 126 -18.44 13.79 -18.84
N PRO A 127 -19.08 12.87 -18.10
CA PRO A 127 -20.02 11.95 -18.71
C PRO A 127 -21.26 12.71 -19.18
N LEU A 128 -21.49 12.74 -20.49
CA LEU A 128 -22.71 13.25 -21.11
C LEU A 128 -23.90 12.39 -20.66
N SER A 129 -24.91 13.04 -20.09
CA SER A 129 -26.20 12.48 -19.72
C SER A 129 -26.95 11.95 -20.94
N GLY A 130 -27.03 10.63 -21.09
CA GLY A 130 -27.90 9.96 -22.05
C GLY A 130 -29.03 9.23 -21.32
N SER A 131 -30.24 9.78 -21.37
CA SER A 131 -31.45 9.13 -20.86
C SER A 131 -31.78 7.88 -21.66
N SER A 132 -31.94 6.73 -21.00
CA SER A 132 -32.73 5.62 -21.55
C SER A 132 -33.66 5.07 -20.49
N THR A 133 -34.95 5.13 -20.79
CA THR A 133 -36.07 4.70 -19.97
C THR A 133 -36.27 3.19 -20.14
N LEU A 134 -36.18 2.42 -19.05
CA LEU A 134 -36.68 1.05 -18.98
C LEU A 134 -37.75 0.96 -17.91
N LYS A 135 -39.00 0.85 -18.36
CA LYS A 135 -40.17 0.46 -17.55
C LYS A 135 -40.15 -1.06 -17.36
N GLY A 136 -40.46 -1.54 -16.15
CA GLY A 136 -40.97 -2.91 -15.99
C GLY A 136 -40.81 -3.54 -14.60
N SER A 137 -41.94 -3.63 -13.89
CA SER A 137 -42.33 -4.69 -12.94
C SER A 137 -41.73 -4.71 -11.53
N ILE A 138 -42.59 -4.33 -10.57
CA ILE A 138 -42.46 -4.53 -9.12
C ILE A 138 -42.74 -6.00 -8.80
N GLY A 139 -41.78 -6.68 -8.16
CA GLY A 139 -41.94 -8.01 -7.58
C GLY A 139 -40.99 -8.16 -6.37
N SER A 140 -41.57 -8.41 -5.20
CA SER A 140 -40.91 -8.52 -3.91
C SER A 140 -40.06 -9.79 -3.76
N SER A 141 -38.82 -9.65 -3.26
CA SER A 141 -38.20 -10.44 -2.17
C SER A 141 -36.67 -10.56 -2.32
N VAL A 142 -35.97 -10.18 -1.24
CA VAL A 142 -34.72 -10.74 -0.71
C VAL A 142 -33.79 -11.46 -1.71
N ALA A 143 -32.95 -10.70 -2.42
CA ALA A 143 -31.59 -11.08 -2.86
C ALA A 143 -31.03 -10.04 -3.85
N PHE A 144 -30.34 -9.00 -3.37
CA PHE A 144 -29.52 -8.15 -4.23
C PHE A 144 -28.20 -7.79 -3.52
N HIS A 145 -27.39 -8.82 -3.25
CA HIS A 145 -25.93 -8.72 -3.22
C HIS A 145 -25.39 -9.36 -4.51
N ALA A 146 -25.73 -8.77 -5.65
CA ALA A 146 -25.01 -9.01 -6.89
C ALA A 146 -24.28 -7.70 -7.18
N HIS A 147 -22.98 -7.71 -6.88
CA HIS A 147 -22.02 -6.67 -7.22
C HIS A 147 -22.33 -6.06 -8.60
N LEU A 148 -22.63 -4.77 -8.64
CA LEU A 148 -22.22 -3.93 -9.75
C LEU A 148 -20.69 -4.06 -9.83
N ARG A 149 -20.21 -5.00 -10.65
CA ARG A 149 -18.80 -5.01 -11.06
C ARG A 149 -18.62 -3.77 -11.91
N GLU A 150 -18.19 -2.69 -11.29
CA GLU A 150 -17.54 -1.59 -12.00
C GLU A 150 -16.55 -2.19 -13.01
N HIS A 151 -16.63 -1.76 -14.27
CA HIS A 151 -15.77 -2.28 -15.33
C HIS A 151 -14.32 -1.86 -15.09
N GLU A 152 -13.58 -2.63 -14.29
CA GLU A 152 -12.15 -2.44 -14.07
C GLU A 152 -11.40 -2.53 -15.41
N ILE A 153 -10.56 -1.54 -15.70
CA ILE A 153 -9.73 -1.54 -16.91
C ILE A 153 -8.36 -2.07 -16.53
N ARG A 154 -7.85 -3.03 -17.29
CA ARG A 154 -6.55 -3.65 -17.08
C ARG A 154 -5.61 -3.24 -18.18
N ALA A 155 -4.45 -2.74 -17.79
CA ALA A 155 -3.44 -2.26 -18.71
C ALA A 155 -2.07 -2.75 -18.28
N LEU A 156 -1.18 -2.92 -19.26
CA LEU A 156 0.22 -3.23 -19.01
C LEU A 156 1.04 -1.94 -19.20
N ALA A 157 1.55 -1.40 -18.11
CA ALA A 157 2.37 -0.20 -18.09
C ALA A 157 3.85 -0.57 -18.18
N ILE A 158 4.62 0.16 -18.99
CA ILE A 158 6.08 -0.01 -19.08
C ILE A 158 6.72 1.24 -18.48
N TYR A 159 7.52 1.02 -17.44
CA TYR A 159 8.27 2.03 -16.72
C TYR A 159 9.76 1.93 -17.07
N LYS A 160 10.43 3.08 -17.07
CA LYS A 160 11.89 3.12 -17.07
C LYS A 160 12.38 3.14 -15.63
N LEU A 161 13.28 2.22 -15.27
CA LEU A 161 13.72 2.06 -13.89
C LEU A 161 14.52 3.26 -13.38
N SER A 162 15.38 3.85 -14.23
CA SER A 162 16.26 4.95 -13.84
C SER A 162 15.50 6.24 -13.49
N THR A 163 14.44 6.56 -14.23
CA THR A 163 13.64 7.77 -14.04
C THR A 163 12.33 7.52 -13.28
N LYS A 164 11.95 6.25 -13.08
CA LYS A 164 10.67 5.82 -12.49
C LYS A 164 9.46 6.38 -13.23
N THR A 165 9.62 6.75 -14.51
CA THR A 165 8.56 7.32 -15.35
C THR A 165 7.92 6.27 -16.23
N ARG A 166 6.62 6.40 -16.46
CA ARG A 166 5.88 5.56 -17.41
C ARG A 166 6.27 5.96 -18.83
N VAL A 167 6.90 5.03 -19.54
CA VAL A 167 7.28 5.18 -20.96
C VAL A 167 6.13 4.78 -21.88
N ARG A 168 5.29 3.84 -21.44
CA ARG A 168 4.25 3.27 -22.29
C ARG A 168 3.07 2.70 -21.53
N SER A 169 1.94 2.61 -22.23
CA SER A 169 0.78 1.82 -21.86
C SER A 169 0.41 0.88 -23.00
N ILE A 170 0.19 -0.39 -22.70
CA ILE A 170 -0.36 -1.38 -23.62
C ILE A 170 -1.73 -1.77 -23.09
N SER A 171 -2.76 -1.49 -23.88
CA SER A 171 -4.13 -1.90 -23.57
C SER A 171 -4.36 -3.32 -24.08
N LEU A 172 -4.78 -4.21 -23.19
CA LEU A 172 -4.95 -5.63 -23.51
C LEU A 172 -6.29 -5.86 -24.24
N PRO A 173 -6.33 -6.63 -25.35
CA PRO A 173 -7.53 -6.80 -26.15
C PRO A 173 -8.72 -7.41 -25.40
N ALA A 174 -8.45 -8.30 -24.44
CA ALA A 174 -9.46 -9.06 -23.72
C ALA A 174 -9.80 -8.49 -22.33
N ASN A 175 -9.16 -7.38 -21.92
CA ASN A 175 -9.26 -6.84 -20.56
C ASN A 175 -9.11 -7.93 -19.45
N SER A 176 -8.29 -8.93 -19.74
CA SER A 176 -8.07 -10.16 -18.97
C SER A 176 -7.03 -9.91 -17.87
N ASN A 177 -6.97 -10.81 -16.89
CA ASN A 177 -5.95 -10.75 -15.84
C ASN A 177 -4.59 -11.10 -16.47
N VAL A 178 -3.54 -10.34 -16.15
CA VAL A 178 -2.19 -10.73 -16.56
C VAL A 178 -1.62 -11.64 -15.48
N VAL A 179 -1.22 -12.85 -15.88
CA VAL A 179 -0.61 -13.82 -14.96
C VAL A 179 0.90 -13.61 -14.88
N SER A 180 1.53 -13.45 -16.04
CA SER A 180 2.98 -13.35 -16.18
C SER A 180 3.33 -12.63 -17.48
N CYS A 181 4.48 -11.98 -17.52
CA CYS A 181 5.03 -11.38 -18.72
C CYS A 181 6.54 -11.59 -18.79
N SER A 182 7.13 -11.52 -19.99
CA SER A 182 8.57 -11.64 -20.20
C SER A 182 9.05 -10.77 -21.34
N PHE A 183 10.13 -10.04 -21.12
CA PHE A 183 10.82 -9.27 -22.16
C PHE A 183 11.80 -10.13 -22.95
N SER A 184 12.09 -9.73 -24.19
CA SER A 184 13.26 -10.19 -24.92
C SER A 184 14.53 -9.55 -24.37
N THR A 185 15.69 -10.17 -24.60
CA THR A 185 17.00 -9.66 -24.16
C THR A 185 17.36 -8.29 -24.73
N ASP A 186 16.81 -7.94 -25.89
CA ASP A 186 16.98 -6.64 -26.54
C ASP A 186 15.89 -5.62 -26.22
N ASN A 187 14.97 -5.94 -25.29
CA ASN A 187 13.81 -5.12 -24.90
C ASN A 187 12.85 -4.73 -26.03
N LYS A 188 12.99 -5.30 -27.24
CA LYS A 188 12.12 -4.94 -28.37
C LYS A 188 10.76 -5.63 -28.30
N PHE A 189 10.70 -6.80 -27.68
CA PHE A 189 9.50 -7.62 -27.62
C PHE A 189 9.11 -7.96 -26.19
N LEU A 190 7.80 -8.19 -26.03
CA LEU A 190 7.18 -8.51 -24.75
C LEU A 190 6.12 -9.59 -24.98
N ALA A 191 6.28 -10.72 -24.32
CA ALA A 191 5.29 -11.78 -24.28
C ALA A 191 4.46 -11.63 -23.01
N VAL A 192 3.14 -11.73 -23.14
CA VAL A 192 2.18 -11.57 -22.05
C VAL A 192 1.28 -12.79 -22.03
N LEU A 193 1.12 -13.37 -20.84
CA LEU A 193 0.22 -14.46 -20.57
C LEU A 193 -0.99 -13.92 -19.80
N GLU A 194 -2.14 -14.01 -20.45
CA GLU A 194 -3.43 -13.59 -19.92
C GLU A 194 -4.20 -14.80 -19.36
N ASP A 195 -4.92 -14.61 -18.25
CA ASP A 195 -5.79 -15.63 -17.65
C ASP A 195 -7.20 -15.62 -18.28
N ALA A 196 -8.16 -16.28 -17.63
CA ALA A 196 -9.58 -16.27 -18.00
C ALA A 196 -10.09 -14.86 -18.39
N PRO A 197 -10.95 -14.75 -19.43
CA PRO A 197 -11.82 -15.83 -19.95
C PRO A 197 -11.25 -16.68 -21.10
N ALA A 198 -10.19 -16.26 -21.78
CA ALA A 198 -9.72 -16.93 -23.01
C ALA A 198 -8.32 -17.58 -22.91
N HIS A 199 -7.61 -17.39 -21.79
CA HIS A 199 -6.22 -17.83 -21.56
C HIS A 199 -5.33 -17.54 -22.78
N THR A 200 -5.01 -16.28 -23.05
CA THR A 200 -4.35 -15.86 -24.28
C THR A 200 -2.86 -15.60 -24.08
N VAL A 201 -2.05 -15.98 -25.07
CA VAL A 201 -0.65 -15.56 -25.19
C VAL A 201 -0.59 -14.47 -26.23
N THR A 202 -0.18 -13.27 -25.82
CA THR A 202 -0.03 -12.11 -26.71
C THR A 202 1.43 -11.70 -26.80
N TYR A 203 1.89 -11.43 -28.02
CA TYR A 203 3.26 -11.05 -28.33
C TYR A 203 3.28 -9.64 -28.91
N TRP A 204 4.01 -8.74 -28.25
CA TRP A 204 3.97 -7.30 -28.50
C TRP A 204 5.34 -6.78 -28.89
N LYS A 205 5.35 -5.79 -29.78
CA LYS A 205 6.52 -4.96 -30.03
C LYS A 205 6.49 -3.75 -29.11
N VAL A 206 7.42 -3.69 -28.16
CA VAL A 206 7.50 -2.66 -27.11
C VAL A 206 7.64 -1.27 -27.73
N GLY A 207 8.49 -1.12 -28.76
CA GLY A 207 8.84 0.15 -29.39
C GLY A 207 7.69 0.93 -30.04
N ASN A 208 6.55 0.30 -30.36
CA ASN A 208 5.33 0.98 -30.82
C ASN A 208 4.02 0.47 -30.18
N ALA A 209 4.09 -0.33 -29.10
CA ALA A 209 2.92 -0.98 -28.46
C ALA A 209 2.04 -1.76 -29.46
N LYS A 210 2.64 -2.29 -30.54
CA LYS A 210 1.88 -3.01 -31.57
C LYS A 210 1.78 -4.49 -31.22
N LEU A 211 0.57 -5.03 -31.27
CA LEU A 211 0.32 -6.47 -31.20
C LEU A 211 0.91 -7.13 -32.45
N VAL A 212 1.84 -8.06 -32.26
CA VAL A 212 2.50 -8.82 -33.33
C VAL A 212 1.75 -10.12 -33.58
N ALA A 213 1.44 -10.87 -32.51
CA ALA A 213 0.71 -12.12 -32.58
C ALA A 213 -0.16 -12.32 -31.33
N SER A 214 -1.26 -13.05 -31.49
CA SER A 214 -2.12 -13.48 -30.39
C SER A 214 -2.58 -14.91 -30.67
N CYS A 215 -2.49 -15.78 -29.67
CA CYS A 215 -2.94 -17.16 -29.77
C CYS A 215 -3.59 -17.60 -28.45
N LYS A 216 -4.60 -18.46 -28.54
CA LYS A 216 -5.22 -19.06 -27.35
C LYS A 216 -4.32 -20.15 -26.79
N CYS A 217 -4.06 -20.09 -25.49
CA CYS A 217 -3.43 -21.17 -24.75
C CYS A 217 -4.46 -22.27 -24.50
N PRO A 218 -4.17 -23.55 -24.80
CA PRO A 218 -5.13 -24.64 -24.60
C PRO A 218 -5.56 -24.86 -23.14
N SER A 219 -4.74 -24.43 -22.18
CA SER A 219 -5.03 -24.56 -20.75
C SER A 219 -4.38 -23.42 -19.97
N ARG A 220 -4.68 -23.32 -18.68
CA ARG A 220 -4.16 -22.28 -17.82
C ARG A 220 -2.64 -22.36 -17.69
N GLY A 221 -1.94 -21.34 -18.18
CA GLY A 221 -0.53 -21.15 -17.92
C GLY A 221 -0.29 -20.45 -16.58
N SER A 222 0.86 -20.71 -15.99
CA SER A 222 1.33 -20.07 -14.75
C SER A 222 2.47 -19.09 -14.98
N ARG A 223 3.33 -19.37 -15.97
CA ARG A 223 4.55 -18.61 -16.26
C ARG A 223 4.83 -18.58 -17.75
N ILE A 224 5.40 -17.47 -18.22
CA ILE A 224 5.81 -17.27 -19.61
C ILE A 224 7.20 -16.67 -19.65
N HIS A 225 8.07 -17.21 -20.52
CA HIS A 225 9.39 -16.64 -20.77
C HIS A 225 9.72 -16.59 -22.26
N ILE A 226 10.40 -15.52 -22.67
CA ILE A 226 11.07 -15.46 -23.98
C ILE A 226 12.46 -16.03 -23.79
N SER A 227 12.89 -16.90 -24.71
CA SER A 227 14.24 -17.45 -24.67
C SER A 227 15.30 -16.33 -24.76
N PRO A 228 16.35 -16.36 -23.92
CA PRO A 228 17.42 -15.37 -23.98
C PRO A 228 18.21 -15.37 -25.30
N THR A 229 18.32 -16.53 -25.95
CA THR A 229 19.10 -16.72 -27.19
C THR A 229 18.27 -16.49 -28.44
N ASN A 230 16.95 -16.73 -28.38
CA ASN A 230 16.05 -16.59 -29.51
C ASN A 230 14.76 -15.87 -29.11
N ALA A 231 14.64 -14.59 -29.47
CA ALA A 231 13.46 -13.78 -29.17
C ALA A 231 12.15 -14.33 -29.77
N ASN A 232 12.24 -15.18 -30.79
CA ASN A 232 11.08 -15.78 -31.45
C ASN A 232 10.54 -17.00 -30.70
N PHE A 233 11.30 -17.53 -29.73
CA PHE A 233 10.97 -18.73 -28.99
C PHE A 233 10.40 -18.36 -27.62
N ILE A 234 9.16 -18.74 -27.37
CA ILE A 234 8.41 -18.38 -26.16
C ILE A 234 7.95 -19.66 -25.47
N SER A 235 8.26 -19.84 -24.20
CA SER A 235 7.85 -21.00 -23.41
C SER A 235 6.77 -20.62 -22.41
N VAL A 236 5.82 -21.53 -22.18
CA VAL A 236 4.79 -21.41 -21.13
C VAL A 236 4.74 -22.71 -20.32
N SER A 237 4.80 -22.57 -19.00
CA SER A 237 4.56 -23.66 -18.05
C SER A 237 3.26 -23.42 -17.28
N GLY A 238 2.61 -24.50 -16.87
CA GLY A 238 1.43 -24.50 -16.01
C GLY A 238 1.03 -25.92 -15.63
N PRO A 239 0.01 -26.07 -14.76
CA PRO A 239 -0.31 -27.35 -14.11
C PRO A 239 -0.52 -28.52 -15.07
N THR A 240 -1.00 -28.27 -16.29
CA THR A 240 -1.24 -29.27 -17.32
C THR A 240 -0.58 -28.92 -18.65
N THR A 241 0.30 -27.92 -18.67
CA THR A 241 0.88 -27.38 -19.91
C THR A 241 2.36 -27.14 -19.77
N LEU A 242 3.12 -27.74 -20.67
CA LEU A 242 4.51 -27.39 -20.95
C LEU A 242 4.65 -27.29 -22.46
N LYS A 243 4.47 -26.09 -22.98
CA LYS A 243 4.41 -25.80 -24.42
C LYS A 243 5.30 -24.63 -24.77
N TYR A 244 5.66 -24.56 -26.04
CA TYR A 244 6.36 -23.41 -26.59
C TYR A 244 5.69 -22.92 -27.88
N TRP A 245 5.91 -21.64 -28.15
CA TRP A 245 5.47 -20.96 -29.35
C TRP A 245 6.71 -20.48 -30.10
N VAL A 246 6.71 -20.69 -31.40
CA VAL A 246 7.74 -20.17 -32.30
C VAL A 246 7.08 -19.15 -33.21
N TRP A 247 7.51 -17.90 -33.06
CA TRP A 247 7.10 -16.84 -33.97
C TRP A 247 7.96 -16.88 -35.23
N THR A 248 7.31 -17.16 -36.34
CA THR A 248 7.86 -16.95 -37.68
C THR A 248 7.17 -15.73 -38.29
N LYS A 249 7.79 -15.04 -39.25
CA LYS A 249 7.34 -13.73 -39.77
C LYS A 249 5.82 -13.60 -40.01
N ASN A 250 5.14 -14.69 -40.37
CA ASN A 250 3.69 -14.72 -40.62
C ASN A 250 2.89 -15.72 -39.77
N ASP A 251 3.53 -16.57 -38.96
CA ASP A 251 2.83 -17.66 -38.26
C ASP A 251 3.35 -17.85 -36.83
N PHE A 252 2.43 -18.05 -35.90
CA PHE A 252 2.70 -18.21 -34.48
C PHE A 252 2.34 -19.64 -34.06
N LYS A 253 3.28 -20.55 -34.32
CA LYS A 253 3.05 -21.99 -34.18
C LYS A 253 3.23 -22.43 -32.73
N ILE A 254 2.30 -23.25 -32.26
CA ILE A 254 2.33 -23.88 -30.93
C ILE A 254 2.87 -25.31 -31.06
N SER A 255 3.72 -25.73 -30.12
CA SER A 255 4.27 -27.09 -30.06
C SER A 255 4.47 -27.54 -28.61
N ASN A 256 4.54 -28.85 -28.38
CA ASN A 256 4.72 -29.43 -27.05
C ASN A 256 6.21 -29.72 -26.82
N PHE A 257 6.71 -29.49 -25.60
CA PHE A 257 8.05 -29.96 -25.21
C PHE A 257 8.10 -31.49 -25.08
N LEU A 258 6.99 -32.10 -24.66
CA LEU A 258 6.85 -33.55 -24.51
C LEU A 258 5.72 -34.06 -25.42
N PRO A 259 5.99 -34.99 -26.36
CA PRO A 259 4.98 -35.56 -27.25
C PRO A 259 3.89 -36.36 -26.53
N GLN A 260 4.25 -37.04 -25.43
CA GLN A 260 3.35 -37.72 -24.51
C GLN A 260 3.77 -37.36 -23.08
N LEU A 261 2.94 -36.60 -22.35
CA LEU A 261 3.11 -36.50 -20.90
C LEU A 261 2.86 -37.90 -20.33
N LYS A 262 3.90 -38.56 -19.84
CA LYS A 262 3.73 -39.67 -18.90
C LYS A 262 2.99 -39.10 -17.69
N ASP A 263 1.78 -39.57 -17.44
CA ASP A 263 0.96 -39.44 -16.23
C ASP A 263 1.07 -38.14 -15.40
N GLN A 264 0.05 -37.28 -15.48
CA GLN A 264 -0.37 -36.29 -14.46
C GLN A 264 0.74 -35.53 -13.67
N GLU A 265 1.87 -35.18 -14.28
CA GLU A 265 2.88 -34.33 -13.64
C GLU A 265 2.43 -32.86 -13.70
N HIS A 266 2.39 -32.20 -12.54
CA HIS A 266 2.01 -30.80 -12.40
C HIS A 266 3.23 -29.90 -12.49
N PHE A 267 3.42 -29.29 -13.67
CA PHE A 267 4.48 -28.31 -13.86
C PHE A 267 4.12 -27.01 -13.16
N VAL A 268 5.01 -26.61 -12.26
CA VAL A 268 4.85 -25.42 -11.45
C VAL A 268 5.53 -24.27 -12.19
N ASP A 269 6.85 -24.23 -12.28
CA ASP A 269 7.57 -23.09 -12.85
C ASP A 269 8.61 -23.55 -13.89
N HIS A 270 9.12 -22.61 -14.69
CA HIS A 270 10.25 -22.83 -15.57
C HIS A 270 11.12 -21.57 -15.68
N SER A 271 12.42 -21.77 -15.89
CA SER A 271 13.37 -20.66 -16.07
C SER A 271 14.37 -20.99 -17.17
N TRP A 272 14.94 -19.95 -17.77
CA TRP A 272 15.94 -20.08 -18.83
C TRP A 272 17.33 -19.74 -18.29
N LEU A 273 18.29 -20.61 -18.63
CA LEU A 273 19.70 -20.34 -18.46
C LEU A 273 20.43 -20.55 -19.79
N LYS A 274 20.83 -19.43 -20.42
CA LYS A 274 21.43 -19.44 -21.77
C LYS A 274 20.50 -20.14 -22.78
N GLU A 275 20.93 -21.27 -23.36
CA GLU A 275 20.17 -22.09 -24.32
C GLU A 275 19.33 -23.19 -23.66
N HIS A 276 19.45 -23.36 -22.34
CA HIS A 276 18.77 -24.41 -21.58
C HIS A 276 17.52 -23.85 -20.91
N MET A 277 16.41 -24.57 -21.02
CA MET A 277 15.18 -24.34 -20.29
C MET A 277 15.03 -25.40 -19.22
N ILE A 278 14.87 -24.95 -17.97
CA ILE A 278 14.68 -25.81 -16.81
C ILE A 278 13.21 -25.75 -16.41
N ALA A 279 12.52 -26.87 -16.48
CA ALA A 279 11.13 -27.02 -16.05
C ALA A 279 11.04 -27.82 -14.75
N LEU A 280 10.17 -27.37 -13.85
CA LEU A 280 10.02 -27.89 -12.49
C LEU A 280 8.60 -28.44 -12.27
N SER A 281 8.50 -29.67 -11.78
CA SER A 281 7.25 -30.26 -11.25
C SER A 281 7.14 -30.06 -9.73
N GLU A 282 5.90 -29.99 -9.22
CA GLU A 282 5.58 -29.93 -7.80
C GLU A 282 6.21 -31.09 -7.01
N ARG A 283 6.31 -32.28 -7.65
CA ARG A 283 6.83 -33.53 -7.06
C ARG A 283 8.34 -33.70 -7.16
N GLY A 284 9.07 -32.66 -7.58
CA GLY A 284 10.53 -32.71 -7.65
C GLY A 284 11.12 -33.17 -8.98
N LEU A 285 10.32 -33.42 -10.02
CA LEU A 285 10.86 -33.74 -11.35
C LEU A 285 11.46 -32.47 -11.99
N LEU A 286 12.75 -32.55 -12.32
CA LEU A 286 13.48 -31.55 -13.07
C LEU A 286 13.70 -32.04 -14.50
N LEU A 287 13.32 -31.20 -15.47
CA LEU A 287 13.53 -31.45 -16.89
C LEU A 287 14.35 -30.30 -17.48
N CYS A 288 15.45 -30.63 -18.15
CA CYS A 288 16.29 -29.68 -18.86
C CYS A 288 16.15 -29.90 -20.37
N PHE A 289 15.65 -28.89 -21.06
CA PHE A 289 15.52 -28.86 -22.50
C PHE A 289 16.56 -27.91 -23.11
N ARG A 290 17.06 -28.24 -24.29
CA ARG A 290 17.93 -27.36 -25.08
C ARG A 290 17.24 -27.00 -26.38
N ILE A 291 17.30 -25.73 -26.77
CA ILE A 291 16.80 -25.29 -28.07
C ILE A 291 17.68 -25.89 -29.17
N SER A 292 17.06 -26.53 -30.17
CA SER A 292 17.76 -27.06 -31.34
C SER A 292 18.41 -25.92 -32.15
N LEU A 293 19.46 -26.24 -32.91
CA LEU A 293 20.18 -25.28 -33.76
C LEU A 293 19.24 -24.55 -34.74
N ASP A 294 18.18 -25.21 -35.18
CA ASP A 294 17.18 -24.62 -36.09
C ASP A 294 16.29 -23.57 -35.41
N GLY A 295 16.36 -23.44 -34.08
CA GLY A 295 15.57 -22.50 -33.28
C GLY A 295 14.06 -22.76 -33.30
N CYS A 296 13.63 -23.90 -33.85
CA CYS A 296 12.22 -24.25 -34.08
C CYS A 296 11.70 -25.38 -33.17
N SER A 297 12.60 -26.13 -32.54
CA SER A 297 12.28 -27.23 -31.61
C SER A 297 13.17 -27.17 -30.38
N ALA A 298 12.80 -27.95 -29.36
CA ALA A 298 13.61 -28.13 -28.16
C ALA A 298 13.70 -29.63 -27.82
N ASP A 299 14.89 -30.07 -27.48
CA ASP A 299 15.21 -31.46 -27.18
C ASP A 299 15.47 -31.65 -25.68
N LEU A 300 14.99 -32.76 -25.11
CA LEU A 300 15.24 -33.09 -23.70
C LEU A 300 16.67 -33.60 -23.55
N VAL A 301 17.49 -32.87 -22.79
CA VAL A 301 18.90 -33.21 -22.55
C VAL A 301 19.07 -34.00 -21.26
N HIS A 302 18.42 -33.54 -20.19
CA HIS A 302 18.59 -34.11 -18.86
C HIS A 302 17.25 -34.21 -18.12
N SER A 303 17.08 -35.29 -17.35
CA SER A 303 15.93 -35.51 -16.49
C SER A 303 16.40 -36.12 -15.17
N SER A 304 16.08 -35.44 -14.08
CA SER A 304 16.44 -35.85 -12.73
C SER A 304 15.32 -35.54 -11.74
N ARG A 305 15.45 -36.05 -10.51
CA ARG A 305 14.53 -35.76 -9.41
C ARG A 305 15.29 -35.09 -8.28
N CYS A 306 14.74 -34.00 -7.75
CA CYS A 306 15.30 -33.28 -6.62
C CYS A 306 15.37 -34.16 -5.37
N HIS A 307 16.45 -34.02 -4.61
CA HIS A 307 16.62 -34.67 -3.31
C HIS A 307 15.87 -33.87 -2.23
N GLN A 308 14.54 -34.01 -2.20
CA GLN A 308 13.68 -33.31 -1.24
C GLN A 308 13.01 -34.30 -0.26
N PRO A 309 12.70 -33.86 0.99
CA PRO A 309 11.85 -34.61 1.89
C PRO A 309 10.43 -34.80 1.32
N SER A 310 9.76 -35.90 1.66
CA SER A 310 8.47 -36.28 1.07
C SER A 310 7.33 -35.28 1.32
N TYR A 311 7.44 -34.46 2.37
CA TYR A 311 6.45 -33.42 2.71
C TYR A 311 6.70 -32.10 1.98
N VAL A 312 7.85 -31.93 1.32
CA VAL A 312 8.21 -30.70 0.61
C VAL A 312 7.63 -30.74 -0.80
N ARG A 313 6.97 -29.64 -1.18
CA ARG A 313 6.49 -29.36 -2.53
C ARG A 313 7.33 -28.25 -3.13
N LEU A 314 7.73 -28.39 -4.38
CA LEU A 314 8.50 -27.34 -5.05
C LEU A 314 7.58 -26.34 -5.74
N GLU A 315 7.88 -25.05 -5.59
CA GLU A 315 6.97 -23.97 -5.94
C GLU A 315 7.54 -23.01 -7.01
N CYS A 316 8.87 -22.82 -7.04
CA CYS A 316 9.49 -21.90 -8.00
C CYS A 316 10.92 -22.29 -8.37
N VAL A 317 11.34 -21.88 -9.57
CA VAL A 317 12.73 -22.00 -10.05
C VAL A 317 13.20 -20.65 -10.58
N THR A 318 14.44 -20.26 -10.28
CA THR A 318 15.02 -18.99 -10.75
C THR A 318 16.47 -19.18 -11.15
N ALA A 319 16.76 -18.90 -12.42
CA ALA A 319 18.12 -18.92 -12.95
C ALA A 319 18.93 -17.69 -12.50
N HIS A 320 20.22 -17.87 -12.30
CA HIS A 320 21.22 -16.83 -12.03
C HIS A 320 22.51 -17.12 -12.82
N GLY A 321 23.50 -16.22 -12.79
CA GLY A 321 24.67 -16.30 -13.68
C GLY A 321 25.48 -17.60 -13.61
N LYS A 322 25.49 -18.28 -12.46
CA LYS A 322 26.24 -19.52 -12.22
C LYS A 322 25.38 -20.78 -12.28
N GLY A 323 24.05 -20.69 -12.32
CA GLY A 323 23.18 -21.84 -12.13
C GLY A 323 21.71 -21.48 -11.91
N PHE A 324 21.02 -22.22 -11.06
CA PHE A 324 19.64 -21.90 -10.67
C PHE A 324 19.33 -22.34 -9.24
N VAL A 325 18.36 -21.65 -8.64
CA VAL A 325 17.85 -21.93 -7.30
C VAL A 325 16.39 -22.35 -7.41
N ILE A 326 16.03 -23.38 -6.64
CA ILE A 326 14.68 -23.86 -6.47
C ILE A 326 14.20 -23.48 -5.08
N GLY A 327 12.98 -22.95 -4.98
CA GLY A 327 12.27 -22.74 -3.72
C GLY A 327 11.08 -23.69 -3.59
N GLY A 328 10.88 -24.22 -2.38
CA GLY A 328 9.78 -25.10 -2.04
C GLY A 328 9.07 -24.71 -0.74
N SER A 329 8.13 -25.55 -0.32
CA SER A 329 7.44 -25.44 0.96
C SER A 329 8.36 -25.76 2.14
N ALA A 330 7.94 -25.38 3.34
CA ALA A 330 8.70 -25.57 4.57
C ALA A 330 10.14 -25.01 4.54
N GLY A 331 10.33 -23.87 3.87
CA GLY A 331 11.61 -23.17 3.82
C GLY A 331 12.68 -23.90 3.02
N PHE A 332 12.31 -24.88 2.19
CA PHE A 332 13.27 -25.68 1.46
C PHE A 332 13.80 -24.93 0.23
N PHE A 333 15.13 -24.85 0.12
CA PHE A 333 15.83 -24.30 -1.04
C PHE A 333 16.84 -25.32 -1.56
N SER A 334 16.93 -25.46 -2.89
CA SER A 334 17.92 -26.33 -3.53
C SER A 334 18.68 -25.55 -4.59
N ILE A 335 20.00 -25.73 -4.61
CA ILE A 335 20.93 -24.99 -5.46
C ILE A 335 21.61 -25.94 -6.43
N TYR A 336 21.65 -25.52 -7.68
CA TYR A 336 22.28 -26.21 -8.79
C TYR A 336 23.19 -25.23 -9.51
N GLU A 337 24.40 -25.67 -9.86
CA GLU A 337 25.36 -24.85 -10.60
C GLU A 337 25.60 -25.44 -11.98
N ALA A 338 25.90 -24.59 -12.96
CA ALA A 338 26.22 -25.00 -14.31
C ALA A 338 27.58 -25.68 -14.34
N ALA A 339 27.66 -26.87 -14.92
CA ALA A 339 28.89 -27.60 -15.17
C ALA A 339 29.14 -27.78 -16.67
N ASP A 340 30.38 -28.07 -17.03
CA ASP A 340 30.79 -28.31 -18.42
C ASP A 340 30.41 -29.72 -18.92
N ASP A 341 29.85 -30.59 -18.07
CA ASP A 341 29.42 -31.93 -18.47
C ASP A 341 28.11 -31.87 -19.29
N PRO A 342 28.11 -32.27 -20.58
CA PRO A 342 26.91 -32.24 -21.40
C PRO A 342 25.83 -33.26 -20.98
N LYS A 343 26.17 -34.29 -20.19
CA LYS A 343 25.20 -35.29 -19.70
C LYS A 343 24.49 -34.83 -18.43
N ASP A 344 25.19 -34.05 -17.61
CA ASP A 344 24.66 -33.43 -16.42
C ASP A 344 25.08 -31.96 -16.37
N PRO A 345 24.43 -31.09 -17.17
CA PRO A 345 24.82 -29.70 -17.28
C PRO A 345 24.58 -28.92 -15.98
N PHE A 346 23.83 -29.49 -15.03
CA PHE A 346 23.41 -28.83 -13.80
C PHE A 346 23.49 -29.79 -12.61
N PRO A 347 24.70 -30.14 -12.14
CA PRO A 347 24.85 -30.95 -10.94
C PRO A 347 24.23 -30.27 -9.71
N PHE A 348 23.68 -31.10 -8.83
CA PHE A 348 23.20 -30.68 -7.52
C PHE A 348 24.38 -30.25 -6.63
N VAL A 349 24.26 -29.08 -6.00
CA VAL A 349 25.26 -28.54 -5.08
C VAL A 349 24.86 -28.79 -3.64
N ARG A 350 23.72 -28.20 -3.22
CA ARG A 350 23.25 -28.28 -1.83
C ARG A 350 21.74 -28.02 -1.72
N SER A 351 21.14 -28.54 -0.65
CA SER A 351 19.81 -28.19 -0.18
C SER A 351 19.87 -27.58 1.21
N VAL A 352 19.01 -26.61 1.48
CA VAL A 352 18.98 -25.84 2.73
C VAL A 352 17.54 -25.73 3.21
N SER A 353 17.34 -25.74 4.54
CA SER A 353 16.11 -25.29 5.15
C SER A 353 16.30 -23.91 5.79
N VAL A 354 15.54 -22.91 5.35
CA VAL A 354 15.57 -21.54 5.88
C VAL A 354 14.22 -21.19 6.47
N GLY A 355 14.21 -20.81 7.76
CA GLY A 355 13.00 -20.45 8.48
C GLY A 355 12.29 -21.61 9.17
N ASP A 356 11.08 -21.33 9.63
CA ASP A 356 10.20 -22.32 10.23
C ASP A 356 9.54 -23.22 9.18
N ILE A 357 9.06 -24.38 9.62
CA ILE A 357 8.39 -25.40 8.78
C ILE A 357 7.15 -24.82 8.05
N ALA A 358 6.62 -23.68 8.50
CA ALA A 358 5.47 -23.01 7.90
C ALA A 358 5.81 -22.11 6.71
N PHE A 359 7.08 -21.92 6.35
CA PHE A 359 7.47 -21.04 5.25
C PHE A 359 7.16 -21.69 3.88
N ASP A 360 6.04 -21.32 3.27
CA ASP A 360 5.69 -21.76 1.92
C ASP A 360 6.19 -20.78 0.87
N CYS A 361 7.30 -21.09 0.20
CA CYS A 361 7.89 -20.21 -0.82
C CYS A 361 6.95 -20.04 -2.03
N ILE A 362 6.78 -18.80 -2.49
CA ILE A 362 6.07 -18.46 -3.75
C ILE A 362 7.06 -18.10 -4.86
N ALA A 363 8.05 -17.28 -4.53
CA ALA A 363 9.01 -16.76 -5.49
C ALA A 363 10.36 -16.56 -4.83
N VAL A 364 11.39 -16.79 -5.62
CA VAL A 364 12.79 -16.54 -5.27
C VAL A 364 13.35 -15.55 -6.27
N SER A 365 14.20 -14.65 -5.79
CA SER A 365 15.04 -13.83 -6.65
C SER A 365 16.46 -13.91 -6.15
N VAL A 366 17.39 -14.03 -7.09
CA VAL A 366 18.83 -14.07 -6.81
C VAL A 366 19.44 -12.75 -7.27
N SER A 367 20.34 -12.20 -6.48
CA SER A 367 21.07 -10.99 -6.82
C SER A 367 21.90 -11.21 -8.10
N PRO A 368 22.14 -10.16 -8.91
CA PRO A 368 22.93 -10.30 -10.14
C PRO A 368 24.36 -10.80 -9.90
N ASN A 369 24.96 -10.50 -8.74
CA ASN A 369 26.27 -11.02 -8.34
C ASN A 369 26.22 -12.47 -7.81
N SER A 370 25.03 -13.07 -7.69
CA SER A 370 24.81 -14.43 -7.14
C SER A 370 25.29 -14.62 -5.70
N GLU A 371 25.17 -13.59 -4.86
CA GLU A 371 25.60 -13.63 -3.46
C GLU A 371 24.45 -13.56 -2.45
N ALA A 372 23.30 -13.01 -2.85
CA ALA A 372 22.14 -12.83 -1.99
C ALA A 372 20.90 -13.45 -2.64
N ILE A 373 20.10 -14.12 -1.82
CA ILE A 373 18.85 -14.74 -2.22
C ILE A 373 17.76 -14.08 -1.39
N VAL A 374 16.72 -13.60 -2.07
CA VAL A 374 15.52 -13.08 -1.44
C VAL A 374 14.35 -13.95 -1.84
N ALA A 375 13.64 -14.48 -0.85
CA ALA A 375 12.49 -15.34 -1.06
C ALA A 375 11.26 -14.77 -0.35
N CYS A 376 10.09 -15.04 -0.94
CA CYS A 376 8.81 -14.62 -0.38
C CYS A 376 7.90 -15.81 -0.06
N SER A 377 7.18 -15.75 1.05
CA SER A 377 6.22 -16.78 1.44
C SER A 377 4.75 -16.46 1.14
N LYS A 378 3.90 -17.49 1.16
CA LYS A 378 2.43 -17.36 1.15
C LYS A 378 1.88 -16.62 2.36
N SER A 379 2.55 -16.70 3.51
CA SER A 379 2.28 -15.90 4.71
C SER A 379 2.66 -14.43 4.54
N ARG A 380 3.13 -14.01 3.36
CA ARG A 380 3.62 -12.65 3.08
C ARG A 380 4.79 -12.32 4.01
N GLU A 381 5.82 -13.14 4.01
CA GLU A 381 7.09 -12.86 4.68
C GLU A 381 8.18 -12.73 3.62
N LEU A 382 9.16 -11.86 3.88
CA LEU A 382 10.32 -11.65 3.02
C LEU A 382 11.60 -12.00 3.78
N ILE A 383 12.28 -13.04 3.31
CA ILE A 383 13.57 -13.48 3.88
C ILE A 383 14.70 -13.15 2.92
N ASN A 384 15.85 -12.78 3.50
CA ASN A 384 17.08 -12.54 2.78
C ASN A 384 18.21 -13.32 3.45
N PHE A 385 18.94 -14.11 2.66
CA PHE A 385 20.10 -14.83 3.13
C PHE A 385 21.19 -14.82 2.08
N SER A 386 22.44 -14.89 2.53
CA SER A 386 23.58 -14.94 1.61
C SER A 386 23.79 -16.36 1.13
N MET A 387 24.15 -16.50 -0.16
CA MET A 387 24.57 -17.75 -0.76
C MET A 387 25.89 -18.25 -0.13
N SER A 388 26.75 -17.35 0.35
CA SER A 388 28.00 -17.73 1.04
C SER A 388 27.76 -18.39 2.40
N ALA A 389 26.69 -18.01 3.10
CA ALA A 389 26.32 -18.63 4.38
C ALA A 389 25.97 -20.11 4.21
N ILE A 390 25.55 -20.51 3.00
CA ILE A 390 25.17 -21.86 2.65
C ILE A 390 26.35 -22.82 2.63
N ASP A 391 27.56 -22.35 2.33
CA ASP A 391 28.74 -23.21 2.22
C ASP A 391 29.30 -23.65 3.59
N THR A 392 29.02 -22.90 4.66
CA THR A 392 29.50 -23.16 6.02
C THR A 392 28.96 -24.49 6.57
N GLU A 393 29.85 -25.45 6.86
CA GLU A 393 29.59 -26.89 6.93
C GLU A 393 28.93 -27.45 8.22
N GLN A 394 28.19 -26.69 9.03
CA GLN A 394 27.80 -27.20 10.38
C GLN A 394 26.32 -27.48 10.66
N GLU A 395 25.34 -26.86 9.99
CA GLU A 395 23.92 -27.17 10.22
C GLU A 395 23.07 -27.00 8.94
N ASP A 396 22.06 -27.85 8.75
CA ASP A 396 21.06 -27.75 7.66
C ASP A 396 20.15 -26.50 7.76
N ARG A 397 20.36 -25.68 8.79
CA ARG A 397 19.65 -24.44 9.09
C ARG A 397 20.59 -23.26 8.98
N ILE A 398 20.22 -22.30 8.15
CA ILE A 398 20.98 -21.07 7.94
C ILE A 398 20.37 -19.92 8.72
N GLU A 399 21.21 -19.14 9.40
CA GLU A 399 20.82 -17.85 9.93
C GLU A 399 20.46 -16.90 8.77
N TYR A 400 19.19 -16.52 8.68
CA TYR A 400 18.70 -15.59 7.67
C TYR A 400 18.32 -14.26 8.30
N ARG A 401 18.37 -13.20 7.50
CA ARG A 401 17.90 -11.88 7.87
C ARG A 401 16.52 -11.66 7.26
N GLU A 402 15.50 -11.42 8.07
CA GLU A 402 14.24 -10.91 7.53
C GLU A 402 14.47 -9.54 6.89
N LEU A 403 14.09 -9.41 5.61
CA LEU A 403 14.30 -8.20 4.80
C LEU A 403 13.61 -7.00 5.43
N ILE A 404 12.41 -7.24 5.97
CA ILE A 404 11.68 -6.36 6.85
C ILE A 404 11.74 -7.01 8.22
N ARG A 405 12.66 -6.55 9.09
CA ARG A 405 12.90 -7.15 10.41
C ARG A 405 11.58 -7.27 11.19
N GLN A 406 11.19 -8.49 11.52
CA GLN A 406 10.18 -8.90 12.49
C GLN A 406 8.71 -8.75 12.07
N SER A 407 8.28 -9.76 11.29
CA SER A 407 6.90 -10.19 10.99
C SER A 407 6.01 -9.14 10.31
N GLN A 408 5.85 -9.31 9.00
CA GLN A 408 4.82 -8.64 8.24
C GLN A 408 3.44 -9.15 8.69
N GLN A 409 2.42 -8.28 8.68
CA GLN A 409 1.08 -8.65 9.14
C GLN A 409 0.49 -9.73 8.23
N VAL A 410 0.12 -10.88 8.80
CA VAL A 410 -0.53 -11.96 8.05
C VAL A 410 -2.03 -11.73 8.03
N GLY A 411 -2.48 -10.88 7.11
CA GLY A 411 -3.90 -10.54 6.95
C GLY A 411 -4.23 -9.09 7.31
N PRO A 412 -5.51 -8.74 7.49
CA PRO A 412 -5.94 -7.35 7.60
C PRO A 412 -5.46 -6.68 8.88
N VAL A 413 -5.03 -5.42 8.76
CA VAL A 413 -4.65 -4.57 9.89
C VAL A 413 -5.90 -3.86 10.40
N LEU A 414 -6.46 -4.32 11.51
CA LEU A 414 -7.79 -3.92 11.96
C LEU A 414 -7.83 -2.48 12.49
N GLN A 415 -6.81 -2.07 13.24
CA GLN A 415 -6.77 -0.74 13.86
C GLN A 415 -5.34 -0.26 14.09
N VAL A 416 -5.19 1.06 14.01
CA VAL A 416 -3.95 1.81 14.23
C VAL A 416 -4.18 2.96 15.20
N ASP A 417 -3.23 3.15 16.11
CA ASP A 417 -3.21 4.31 17.01
C ASP A 417 -1.80 4.90 17.12
N VAL A 418 -1.73 6.22 17.28
CA VAL A 418 -0.48 6.98 17.26
C VAL A 418 -0.25 7.56 18.65
N CYS A 419 0.98 7.41 19.16
CA CYS A 419 1.35 7.99 20.44
C CYS A 419 1.62 9.49 20.30
N VAL A 420 1.26 10.24 21.34
CA VAL A 420 1.43 11.71 21.35
C VAL A 420 2.86 12.11 21.70
N GLN A 421 3.43 11.53 22.76
CA GLN A 421 4.73 11.94 23.31
C GLN A 421 5.93 11.18 22.74
N ARG A 422 5.71 9.99 22.16
CA ARG A 422 6.74 9.14 21.58
C ARG A 422 6.46 8.95 20.10
N PRO A 423 7.49 8.84 19.24
CA PRO A 423 7.33 8.61 17.80
C PRO A 423 6.98 7.14 17.50
N ILE A 424 5.99 6.60 18.21
CA ILE A 424 5.54 5.22 18.09
C ILE A 424 4.11 5.15 17.60
N VAL A 425 3.84 4.07 16.88
CA VAL A 425 2.52 3.72 16.37
C VAL A 425 2.28 2.27 16.73
N VAL A 426 1.03 2.00 17.10
CA VAL A 426 0.61 0.67 17.53
C VAL A 426 -0.44 0.17 16.57
N THR A 427 -0.25 -1.06 16.10
CA THR A 427 -1.20 -1.74 15.22
C THR A 427 -1.65 -3.06 15.81
N CYS A 428 -2.88 -3.44 15.49
CA CYS A 428 -3.41 -4.76 15.77
C CYS A 428 -3.95 -5.40 14.48
N GLY A 429 -3.64 -6.67 14.26
CA GLY A 429 -4.01 -7.41 13.06
C GLY A 429 -4.82 -8.67 13.37
N ALA A 430 -5.49 -9.19 12.34
CA ALA A 430 -6.19 -10.47 12.42
C ALA A 430 -5.24 -11.68 12.63
N ASP A 431 -3.93 -11.47 12.45
CA ASP A 431 -2.87 -12.44 12.75
C ASP A 431 -2.62 -12.65 14.26
N LYS A 432 -3.50 -12.13 15.11
CA LYS A 432 -3.41 -12.20 16.58
C LYS A 432 -2.18 -11.50 17.14
N THR A 433 -1.65 -10.49 16.47
CA THR A 433 -0.49 -9.77 16.98
C THR A 433 -0.82 -8.31 17.29
N VAL A 434 -0.08 -7.77 18.25
CA VAL A 434 0.01 -6.34 18.53
C VAL A 434 1.43 -5.91 18.25
N ARG A 435 1.60 -4.91 17.40
CA ARG A 435 2.91 -4.43 16.97
C ARG A 435 3.09 -2.98 17.36
N VAL A 436 4.30 -2.65 17.83
CA VAL A 436 4.74 -1.29 18.09
C VAL A 436 5.92 -1.00 17.19
N TRP A 437 5.83 0.08 16.42
CA TRP A 437 6.92 0.53 15.59
C TRP A 437 7.20 2.01 15.79
N ASN A 438 8.43 2.38 15.47
CA ASN A 438 8.90 3.75 15.46
C ASN A 438 8.85 4.28 14.03
N PHE A 439 8.03 5.30 13.78
CA PHE A 439 7.82 5.85 12.44
C PHE A 439 8.91 6.85 12.01
N GLU A 440 9.74 7.35 12.92
CA GLU A 440 10.91 8.15 12.56
C GLU A 440 12.07 7.27 12.12
N LEU A 441 12.29 6.17 12.85
CA LEU A 441 13.36 5.22 12.57
C LEU A 441 13.00 4.18 11.50
N ASN A 442 11.72 4.09 11.11
CA ASN A 442 11.17 3.08 10.21
C ASN A 442 11.50 1.64 10.66
N ARG A 443 11.37 1.37 11.96
CA ARG A 443 11.74 0.08 12.57
C ARG A 443 10.70 -0.40 13.57
N TYR A 444 10.52 -1.71 13.65
CA TYR A 444 9.76 -2.34 14.72
C TYR A 444 10.53 -2.22 16.05
N GLU A 445 9.81 -1.79 17.09
CA GLU A 445 10.32 -1.85 18.46
C GLU A 445 9.85 -3.13 19.14
N LEU A 446 8.62 -3.59 18.86
CA LEU A 446 8.04 -4.73 19.55
C LEU A 446 6.99 -5.48 18.73
N LEU A 447 7.05 -6.81 18.80
CA LEU A 447 6.02 -7.74 18.33
C LEU A 447 5.50 -8.55 19.53
N HIS A 448 4.19 -8.54 19.75
CA HIS A 448 3.55 -9.33 20.79
C HIS A 448 2.45 -10.23 20.22
N HIS A 449 2.61 -11.55 20.42
CA HIS A 449 1.62 -12.54 20.02
C HIS A 449 0.54 -12.69 21.10
N CYS A 450 -0.70 -12.41 20.73
CA CYS A 450 -1.86 -12.58 21.59
C CYS A 450 -2.48 -13.97 21.39
N PRO A 451 -3.11 -14.55 22.43
CA PRO A 451 -3.80 -15.85 22.32
C PRO A 451 -5.04 -15.77 21.43
N ASP A 452 -5.75 -14.64 21.52
CA ASP A 452 -6.98 -14.34 20.77
C ASP A 452 -6.75 -13.21 19.78
N GLU A 453 -7.64 -13.10 18.79
CA GLU A 453 -7.61 -12.02 17.80
C GLU A 453 -7.97 -10.67 18.46
N PRO A 454 -7.06 -9.68 18.43
CA PRO A 454 -7.34 -8.35 18.96
C PRO A 454 -8.26 -7.60 17.99
N THR A 455 -9.35 -7.05 18.50
CA THR A 455 -10.31 -6.28 17.69
C THR A 455 -9.91 -4.81 17.57
N THR A 456 -9.30 -4.24 18.62
CA THR A 456 -8.91 -2.82 18.66
C THR A 456 -7.68 -2.61 19.50
N VAL A 457 -6.96 -1.53 19.24
CA VAL A 457 -5.86 -1.04 20.08
C VAL A 457 -5.94 0.46 20.29
N ALA A 458 -5.54 0.91 21.48
CA ALA A 458 -5.34 2.31 21.81
C ALA A 458 -4.06 2.49 22.63
N VAL A 459 -3.28 3.51 22.33
CA VAL A 459 -2.04 3.86 23.04
C VAL A 459 -2.29 5.05 23.96
N HIS A 460 -1.80 4.95 25.20
CA HIS A 460 -1.83 6.07 26.12
C HIS A 460 -0.93 7.20 25.59
N PRO A 461 -1.27 8.49 25.76
CA PRO A 461 -0.46 9.61 25.25
C PRO A 461 1.01 9.59 25.65
N SER A 462 1.35 9.01 26.81
CA SER A 462 2.75 8.84 27.26
C SER A 462 3.52 7.73 26.56
N GLY A 463 2.84 6.80 25.90
CA GLY A 463 3.45 5.67 25.21
C GLY A 463 4.02 4.59 26.13
N PHE A 464 3.61 4.52 27.39
CA PHE A 464 4.00 3.44 28.32
C PHE A 464 2.87 2.44 28.62
N GLN A 465 1.66 2.72 28.17
CA GLN A 465 0.48 1.86 28.38
C GLN A 465 -0.32 1.70 27.09
N LEU A 466 -0.86 0.52 26.89
CA LEU A 466 -1.69 0.15 25.75
C LEU A 466 -2.97 -0.53 26.24
N VAL A 467 -4.09 -0.29 25.58
CA VAL A 467 -5.33 -1.03 25.78
C VAL A 467 -5.63 -1.79 24.51
N VAL A 468 -5.81 -3.10 24.64
CA VAL A 468 -6.13 -4.01 23.54
C VAL A 468 -7.46 -4.67 23.86
N SER A 469 -8.43 -4.53 22.95
CA SER A 469 -9.71 -5.23 23.09
C SER A 469 -9.69 -6.54 22.31
N PHE A 470 -10.42 -7.51 22.85
CA PHE A 470 -10.70 -8.80 22.26
C PHE A 470 -12.21 -9.02 22.28
N LYS A 471 -12.66 -10.10 21.64
CA LYS A 471 -14.09 -10.44 21.55
C LYS A 471 -14.83 -10.46 22.91
N GLU A 472 -14.21 -10.99 23.96
CA GLU A 472 -14.87 -11.19 25.27
C GLU A 472 -14.25 -10.37 26.41
N ARG A 473 -13.15 -9.65 26.16
CA ARG A 473 -12.35 -9.00 27.20
C ARG A 473 -11.56 -7.82 26.66
N VAL A 474 -11.17 -6.93 27.55
CA VAL A 474 -10.22 -5.84 27.27
C VAL A 474 -9.01 -6.02 28.19
N ARG A 475 -7.81 -6.03 27.62
CA ARG A 475 -6.56 -6.14 28.38
C ARG A 475 -5.77 -4.85 28.32
N ILE A 476 -5.13 -4.55 29.43
CA ILE A 476 -4.28 -3.38 29.59
C ILE A 476 -2.86 -3.87 29.74
N TYR A 477 -1.98 -3.37 28.88
CA TYR A 477 -0.59 -3.72 28.83
C TYR A 477 0.28 -2.52 29.19
N GLN A 478 1.37 -2.78 29.89
CA GLN A 478 2.47 -1.85 30.02
C GLN A 478 3.48 -2.13 28.91
N LEU A 479 3.86 -1.10 28.17
CA LEU A 479 4.89 -1.17 27.14
C LEU A 479 6.27 -1.05 27.79
N LEU A 480 7.00 -2.16 27.79
CA LEU A 480 8.41 -2.23 28.19
C LEU A 480 9.29 -2.24 26.92
N GLN A 481 10.61 -2.19 27.09
CA GLN A 481 11.55 -2.12 25.97
C GLN A 481 11.42 -3.31 25.00
N GLU A 482 11.24 -4.53 25.52
CA GLU A 482 11.23 -5.75 24.71
C GLU A 482 9.97 -6.62 24.89
N SER A 483 9.00 -6.15 25.68
CA SER A 483 7.78 -6.94 25.94
C SER A 483 6.57 -6.10 26.32
N LEU A 484 5.38 -6.66 26.07
CA LEU A 484 4.12 -6.17 26.63
C LEU A 484 3.81 -6.97 27.88
N ARG A 485 3.75 -6.29 29.03
CA ARG A 485 3.33 -6.91 30.29
C ARG A 485 1.87 -6.65 30.53
N GLN A 486 1.05 -7.69 30.65
CA GLN A 486 -0.35 -7.54 31.04
C GLN A 486 -0.43 -7.04 32.50
N VAL A 487 -1.14 -5.92 32.71
CA VAL A 487 -1.37 -5.30 34.01
C VAL A 487 -2.75 -5.63 34.55
N LYS A 488 -3.78 -5.55 33.69
CA LYS A 488 -5.18 -5.74 34.07
C LYS A 488 -5.98 -6.37 32.94
N GLU A 489 -6.98 -7.16 33.30
CA GLU A 489 -8.02 -7.68 32.41
C GLU A 489 -9.39 -7.17 32.88
N LEU A 490 -10.16 -6.61 31.97
CA LEU A 490 -11.52 -6.11 32.18
C LEU A 490 -12.50 -7.01 31.41
N PRO A 491 -13.54 -7.56 32.06
CA PRO A 491 -14.49 -8.49 31.45
C PRO A 491 -15.56 -7.76 30.61
N ILE A 492 -15.12 -6.99 29.61
CA ILE A 492 -15.98 -6.24 28.69
C ILE A 492 -16.13 -7.02 27.40
N LYS A 493 -17.35 -7.45 27.10
CA LYS A 493 -17.67 -8.24 25.91
C LYS A 493 -17.97 -7.35 24.71
N ALA A 494 -17.63 -7.84 23.52
CA ALA A 494 -17.92 -7.19 22.24
C ALA A 494 -17.48 -5.71 22.17
N CYS A 495 -16.31 -5.42 22.74
CA CYS A 495 -15.72 -4.10 22.67
C CYS A 495 -15.24 -3.83 21.23
N ARG A 496 -15.88 -2.88 20.55
CA ARG A 496 -15.62 -2.60 19.13
C ARG A 496 -14.67 -1.45 18.88
N PHE A 497 -14.56 -0.51 19.83
CA PHE A 497 -13.64 0.63 19.74
C PHE A 497 -13.15 1.00 21.13
N VAL A 498 -11.87 1.37 21.23
CA VAL A 498 -11.25 1.94 22.42
C VAL A 498 -10.50 3.20 22.03
N ARG A 499 -10.54 4.23 22.86
CA ARG A 499 -9.76 5.46 22.65
C ARG A 499 -9.41 6.13 23.98
N TYR A 500 -8.13 6.49 24.15
CA TYR A 500 -7.69 7.32 25.27
C TYR A 500 -8.12 8.78 25.08
N ALA A 501 -8.38 9.46 26.21
CA ALA A 501 -8.47 10.91 26.27
C ALA A 501 -7.11 11.54 25.95
N HIS A 502 -7.07 12.79 25.47
CA HIS A 502 -5.83 13.44 25.04
C HIS A 502 -4.86 13.68 26.21
N GLY A 503 -5.38 13.98 27.40
CA GLY A 503 -4.62 14.09 28.64
C GLY A 503 -4.32 12.74 29.29
N GLY A 504 -4.86 11.64 28.76
CA GLY A 504 -4.56 10.28 29.22
C GLY A 504 -5.16 9.87 30.57
N HIS A 505 -5.89 10.76 31.25
CA HIS A 505 -6.51 10.47 32.55
C HIS A 505 -7.69 9.47 32.47
N LEU A 506 -8.33 9.38 31.30
CA LEU A 506 -9.43 8.46 31.00
C LEU A 506 -9.19 7.69 29.69
N PHE A 507 -9.85 6.54 29.58
CA PHE A 507 -10.06 5.86 28.30
C PHE A 507 -11.52 5.41 28.16
N ALA A 508 -12.05 5.45 26.94
CA ALA A 508 -13.41 5.04 26.62
C ALA A 508 -13.41 3.69 25.89
N CYS A 509 -14.33 2.81 26.27
CA CYS A 509 -14.59 1.52 25.62
C CYS A 509 -16.03 1.47 25.10
N ALA A 510 -16.20 1.25 23.80
CA ALA A 510 -17.49 1.05 23.16
C ALA A 510 -17.84 -0.44 23.15
N SER A 511 -18.79 -0.83 24.01
CA SER A 511 -19.24 -2.20 24.22
C SER A 511 -20.69 -2.34 23.77
N GLY A 512 -20.90 -2.89 22.57
CA GLY A 512 -22.23 -3.03 21.98
C GLY A 512 -22.94 -1.68 21.85
N LEU A 513 -23.96 -1.45 22.66
CA LEU A 513 -24.79 -0.23 22.68
C LEU A 513 -24.34 0.83 23.70
N THR A 514 -23.38 0.46 24.56
CA THR A 514 -22.96 1.29 25.70
C THR A 514 -21.54 1.77 25.51
N VAL A 515 -21.24 2.94 26.06
CA VAL A 515 -19.88 3.49 26.11
C VAL A 515 -19.51 3.63 27.57
N THR A 516 -18.44 2.95 28.01
CA THR A 516 -17.97 3.05 29.40
C THR A 516 -16.61 3.73 29.41
N THR A 517 -16.46 4.74 30.27
CA THR A 517 -15.17 5.40 30.53
C THR A 517 -14.54 4.83 31.78
N PHE A 518 -13.21 4.72 31.76
CA PHE A 518 -12.42 4.18 32.85
C PHE A 518 -11.29 5.14 33.19
N ARG A 519 -10.95 5.22 34.48
CA ARG A 519 -9.75 5.91 34.94
C ARG A 519 -8.51 5.09 34.58
N THR A 520 -7.54 5.74 33.95
CA THR A 520 -6.36 5.05 33.41
C THR A 520 -5.51 4.37 34.48
N TYR A 521 -5.40 4.93 35.69
CA TYR A 521 -4.50 4.37 36.72
C TYR A 521 -5.20 3.44 37.72
N THR A 522 -6.48 3.66 38.02
CA THR A 522 -7.24 2.79 38.93
C THR A 522 -7.99 1.68 38.21
N PHE A 523 -8.23 1.83 36.91
CA PHE A 523 -9.05 0.94 36.07
C PHE A 523 -10.50 0.80 36.54
N GLU A 524 -10.97 1.75 37.35
CA GLU A 524 -12.36 1.83 37.78
C GLU A 524 -13.21 2.51 36.70
N ALA A 525 -14.45 2.03 36.54
CA ALA A 525 -15.43 2.66 35.67
C ALA A 525 -15.79 4.03 36.24
N ALA A 526 -15.55 5.09 35.47
CA ALA A 526 -15.93 6.45 35.81
C ALA A 526 -17.41 6.69 35.48
N HIS A 527 -17.78 6.49 34.20
CA HIS A 527 -19.15 6.65 33.73
C HIS A 527 -19.54 5.55 32.75
N THR A 528 -20.80 5.15 32.77
CA THR A 528 -21.41 4.26 31.76
C THR A 528 -22.52 5.01 31.06
N PHE A 529 -22.31 5.31 29.79
CA PHE A 529 -23.24 5.99 28.92
C PHE A 529 -24.12 4.98 28.19
N SER A 530 -25.44 5.09 28.41
CA SER A 530 -26.47 4.31 27.75
C SER A 530 -27.44 5.23 27.02
N GLY A 531 -27.77 4.92 25.77
CA GLY A 531 -28.72 5.71 24.98
C GLY A 531 -28.76 5.33 23.51
N HIS A 532 -27.68 4.74 22.97
CA HIS A 532 -27.69 4.19 21.62
C HIS A 532 -28.57 2.95 21.53
N ILE A 533 -29.25 2.83 20.40
CA ILE A 533 -30.09 1.69 20.03
C ILE A 533 -29.30 0.74 19.12
N GLY A 534 -28.30 1.27 18.41
CA GLY A 534 -27.40 0.54 17.52
C GLY A 534 -26.01 0.35 18.12
N ALA A 535 -25.24 -0.56 17.53
CA ALA A 535 -23.86 -0.77 17.93
C ALA A 535 -23.02 0.49 17.73
N VAL A 536 -22.30 0.91 18.77
CA VAL A 536 -21.35 2.02 18.70
C VAL A 536 -20.16 1.61 17.84
N LYS A 537 -19.87 2.43 16.83
CA LYS A 537 -18.81 2.20 15.86
C LYS A 537 -17.66 3.16 15.96
N CYS A 538 -17.85 4.34 16.53
CA CYS A 538 -16.79 5.33 16.61
C CYS A 538 -16.85 6.04 17.95
N LEU A 539 -15.68 6.42 18.46
CA LEU A 539 -15.50 7.23 19.66
C LEU A 539 -14.53 8.36 19.38
N GLY A 540 -14.75 9.54 19.95
CA GLY A 540 -13.88 10.70 19.80
C GLY A 540 -13.97 11.60 21.01
N TRP A 541 -12.83 12.06 21.51
CA TRP A 541 -12.77 12.99 22.64
C TRP A 541 -12.71 14.43 22.13
N SER A 542 -13.26 15.37 22.90
CA SER A 542 -12.95 16.78 22.68
C SER A 542 -11.48 17.07 23.01
N ARG A 543 -10.95 18.17 22.46
CA ARG A 543 -9.57 18.61 22.72
C ARG A 543 -9.25 18.79 24.21
N ASP A 544 -10.25 19.26 24.95
CA ASP A 544 -10.17 19.53 26.40
C ASP A 544 -10.58 18.34 27.27
N ASP A 545 -10.92 17.19 26.65
CA ASP A 545 -11.39 15.96 27.30
C ASP A 545 -12.69 16.08 28.15
N ASN A 546 -13.31 17.25 28.20
CA ASN A 546 -14.58 17.48 28.90
C ASN A 546 -15.77 16.74 28.26
N TYR A 547 -15.68 16.44 26.96
CA TYR A 547 -16.75 15.80 26.21
C TYR A 547 -16.25 14.55 25.48
N LEU A 548 -17.11 13.54 25.43
CA LEU A 548 -16.93 12.34 24.61
C LEU A 548 -18.04 12.29 23.56
N PHE A 549 -17.68 11.96 22.34
CA PHE A 549 -18.59 11.79 21.22
C PHE A 549 -18.65 10.32 20.84
N SER A 550 -19.86 9.85 20.53
CA SER A 550 -20.08 8.50 20.02
C SER A 550 -21.00 8.52 18.83
N ALA A 551 -20.66 7.71 17.82
CA ALA A 551 -21.51 7.48 16.66
C ALA A 551 -21.80 5.98 16.53
N ALA A 552 -23.04 5.65 16.17
CA ALA A 552 -23.52 4.27 16.14
C ALA A 552 -24.30 3.93 14.87
N HIS A 553 -24.56 2.63 14.69
CA HIS A 553 -25.35 2.07 13.59
C HIS A 553 -26.84 2.47 13.61
N ASP A 554 -27.32 3.11 14.67
CA ASP A 554 -28.68 3.66 14.74
C ASP A 554 -28.84 4.99 13.99
N GLY A 555 -27.74 5.54 13.49
CA GLY A 555 -27.73 6.85 12.84
C GLY A 555 -27.77 8.00 13.84
N ALA A 556 -27.35 7.76 15.08
CA ALA A 556 -27.21 8.79 16.09
C ALA A 556 -25.74 9.15 16.33
N VAL A 557 -25.49 10.45 16.47
CA VAL A 557 -24.28 11.02 17.06
C VAL A 557 -24.67 11.70 18.37
N TYR A 558 -24.04 11.30 19.46
CA TYR A 558 -24.26 11.87 20.79
C TYR A 558 -22.99 12.48 21.36
N ARG A 559 -23.17 13.58 22.10
CA ARG A 559 -22.17 14.16 23.00
C ARG A 559 -22.48 13.80 24.45
N TRP A 560 -21.48 13.36 25.17
CA TRP A 560 -21.53 13.02 26.59
C TRP A 560 -20.68 14.01 27.38
N ASP A 561 -21.25 14.56 28.45
CA ASP A 561 -20.53 15.40 29.41
C ASP A 561 -19.84 14.49 30.43
N ILE A 562 -18.50 14.56 30.45
CA ILE A 562 -17.67 13.72 31.34
C ILE A 562 -17.79 14.18 32.79
N SER A 563 -17.98 15.47 33.04
CA SER A 563 -18.08 15.99 34.41
C SER A 563 -19.39 15.57 35.09
N LYS A 564 -20.48 15.54 34.32
CA LYS A 564 -21.82 15.20 34.81
C LYS A 564 -22.15 13.71 34.64
N GLY A 565 -21.48 13.02 33.73
CA GLY A 565 -21.80 11.63 33.38
C GLY A 565 -23.14 11.50 32.64
N THR A 566 -23.65 12.58 32.03
CA THR A 566 -24.95 12.61 31.36
C THR A 566 -24.81 12.92 29.87
N ARG A 567 -25.83 12.54 29.10
CA ARG A 567 -25.95 12.99 27.70
C ARG A 567 -26.15 14.50 27.68
N SER A 568 -25.40 15.21 26.83
CA SER A 568 -25.62 16.63 26.58
C SER A 568 -26.82 16.80 25.64
N GLU A 569 -27.74 17.70 25.97
CA GLU A 569 -28.92 17.98 25.15
C GLU A 569 -28.57 18.85 23.92
N ASP A 570 -27.51 19.65 24.01
CA ASP A 570 -27.16 20.61 22.95
C ASP A 570 -26.46 19.97 21.73
N MET A 571 -26.16 18.68 21.76
CA MET A 571 -25.52 17.99 20.64
C MET A 571 -26.01 16.55 20.51
N GLN A 572 -27.22 16.44 19.96
CA GLN A 572 -27.84 15.20 19.53
C GLN A 572 -28.27 15.32 18.07
N HIS A 573 -27.72 14.48 17.21
CA HIS A 573 -28.12 14.41 15.82
C HIS A 573 -28.51 12.98 15.47
N VAL A 574 -29.71 12.79 14.91
CA VAL A 574 -30.24 11.45 14.60
C VAL A 574 -30.86 11.44 13.20
N VAL A 575 -30.31 10.61 12.33
CA VAL A 575 -30.81 10.37 10.97
C VAL A 575 -31.33 8.95 10.87
N LYS A 576 -32.63 8.80 10.62
CA LYS A 576 -33.26 7.48 10.45
C LYS A 576 -32.68 6.78 9.21
N HIS A 577 -32.40 5.48 9.35
CA HIS A 577 -31.86 4.62 8.29
C HIS A 577 -30.44 4.98 7.78
N CYS A 578 -29.70 5.81 8.51
CA CYS A 578 -28.27 6.04 8.26
C CYS A 578 -27.43 5.25 9.27
N GLN A 579 -26.40 4.52 8.83
CA GLN A 579 -25.43 3.90 9.75
C GLN A 579 -24.13 4.69 9.68
N TYR A 580 -23.78 5.42 10.74
CA TYR A 580 -22.54 6.18 10.77
C TYR A 580 -21.33 5.23 10.84
N ALA A 581 -20.39 5.43 9.92
CA ALA A 581 -19.20 4.61 9.76
C ALA A 581 -17.95 5.32 10.29
N ALA A 582 -17.85 6.64 10.13
CA ALA A 582 -16.76 7.44 10.62
C ALA A 582 -17.22 8.85 11.02
N PHE A 583 -16.56 9.46 12.00
CA PHE A 583 -16.75 10.86 12.32
C PHE A 583 -15.46 11.49 12.84
N VAL A 584 -15.40 12.81 12.81
CA VAL A 584 -14.36 13.63 13.43
C VAL A 584 -15.00 14.81 14.16
N VAL A 585 -14.46 15.16 15.32
CA VAL A 585 -14.82 16.36 16.07
C VAL A 585 -13.84 17.46 15.68
N ASP A 586 -14.34 18.67 15.46
CA ASP A 586 -13.45 19.80 15.26
C ASP A 586 -12.61 20.07 16.51
N ARG A 587 -11.37 20.48 16.29
CA ARG A 587 -10.40 20.65 17.39
C ARG A 587 -10.57 22.00 18.10
N ASN A 588 -11.09 23.01 17.40
CA ASN A 588 -11.22 24.37 17.91
C ASN A 588 -12.61 24.58 18.53
N ASP A 589 -13.66 24.04 17.91
CA ASP A 589 -15.03 24.11 18.42
C ASP A 589 -15.61 22.70 18.66
N PRO A 590 -15.83 22.28 19.93
CA PRO A 590 -16.44 20.99 20.23
C PRO A 590 -17.92 20.89 19.80
N ASN A 591 -18.53 21.96 19.30
CA ASN A 591 -19.90 21.92 18.77
C ASN A 591 -19.96 21.44 17.32
N ILE A 592 -18.83 21.40 16.60
CA ILE A 592 -18.77 21.00 15.20
C ILE A 592 -18.29 19.56 15.09
N VAL A 593 -19.08 18.71 14.44
CA VAL A 593 -18.77 17.30 14.17
C VAL A 593 -19.02 17.01 12.70
N VAL A 594 -18.06 16.36 12.05
CA VAL A 594 -18.24 15.83 10.70
C VAL A 594 -18.50 14.34 10.78
N ALA A 595 -19.60 13.85 10.21
CA ALA A 595 -19.94 12.44 10.22
C ALA A 595 -20.22 11.93 8.80
N SER A 596 -19.83 10.68 8.54
CA SER A 596 -20.10 9.98 7.28
C SER A 596 -20.84 8.68 7.55
N GLY A 597 -21.82 8.37 6.71
CA GLY A 597 -22.71 7.24 6.89
C GLY A 597 -22.92 6.38 5.65
N SER A 598 -23.67 5.30 5.82
CA SER A 598 -24.02 4.35 4.77
C SER A 598 -24.89 4.92 3.64
N ASP A 599 -25.43 6.12 3.82
CA ASP A 599 -26.21 6.86 2.83
C ASP A 599 -25.34 7.56 1.78
N GLY A 600 -24.01 7.45 1.90
CA GLY A 600 -23.08 8.07 0.97
C GLY A 600 -23.01 9.58 1.11
N LYS A 601 -23.30 10.12 2.30
CA LYS A 601 -23.17 11.56 2.58
C LYS A 601 -22.11 11.83 3.63
N ILE A 602 -21.39 12.95 3.47
CA ILE A 602 -20.64 13.59 4.56
C ILE A 602 -21.48 14.74 5.07
N ARG A 603 -21.71 14.80 6.38
CA ARG A 603 -22.45 15.85 7.06
C ARG A 603 -21.55 16.61 8.02
N GLU A 604 -21.66 17.92 7.98
CA GLU A 604 -21.19 18.81 9.04
C GLU A 604 -22.38 19.10 9.96
N ILE A 605 -22.20 18.83 11.25
CA ILE A 605 -23.21 18.95 12.28
C ILE A 605 -22.70 19.99 13.27
N THR A 606 -23.44 21.07 13.47
CA THR A 606 -23.13 22.12 14.46
C THR A 606 -24.24 22.16 15.49
N ALA A 607 -23.91 21.93 16.77
CA ALA A 607 -24.87 21.97 17.88
C ALA A 607 -26.16 21.13 17.64
N GLY A 608 -26.00 19.95 17.02
CA GLY A 608 -27.07 18.98 16.76
C GLY A 608 -27.78 19.17 15.41
N GLU A 609 -27.60 20.32 14.77
CA GLU A 609 -28.22 20.64 13.48
C GLU A 609 -27.25 20.36 12.31
N GLU A 610 -27.79 19.84 11.21
CA GLU A 610 -27.03 19.61 9.98
C GLU A 610 -26.83 20.94 9.25
N THR A 611 -25.60 21.46 9.28
CA THR A 611 -25.27 22.75 8.64
C THR A 611 -24.92 22.57 7.17
N ASN A 612 -24.09 21.57 6.85
CA ASN A 612 -23.71 21.25 5.49
C ASN A 612 -23.81 19.74 5.22
N SER A 613 -24.18 19.37 4.00
CA SER A 613 -24.13 17.99 3.54
C SER A 613 -23.64 17.89 2.10
N PHE A 614 -22.81 16.89 1.85
CA PHE A 614 -22.25 16.62 0.54
C PHE A 614 -22.50 15.16 0.17
N ASP A 615 -23.05 14.96 -1.02
CA ASP A 615 -23.22 13.63 -1.61
C ASP A 615 -21.88 13.15 -2.15
N LEU A 616 -21.45 11.97 -1.70
CA LEU A 616 -20.29 11.27 -2.22
C LEU A 616 -20.60 10.68 -3.59
N THR A 617 -19.55 10.44 -4.37
CA THR A 617 -19.68 9.71 -5.63
C THR A 617 -20.28 8.32 -5.38
N THR A 618 -21.26 7.95 -6.22
CA THR A 618 -22.00 6.69 -6.12
C THR A 618 -21.08 5.50 -5.86
N GLY A 619 -21.34 4.74 -4.80
CA GLY A 619 -20.55 3.55 -4.44
C GLY A 619 -19.41 3.80 -3.46
N THR A 620 -19.06 5.07 -3.17
CA THR A 620 -18.01 5.41 -2.20
C THR A 620 -18.54 5.29 -0.78
N VAL A 621 -17.91 4.42 0.01
CA VAL A 621 -18.18 4.28 1.46
C VAL A 621 -16.94 4.71 2.23
N ILE A 622 -17.12 5.65 3.15
CA ILE A 622 -16.05 6.12 4.05
C ILE A 622 -16.00 5.20 5.26
N THR A 623 -14.80 4.73 5.57
CA THR A 623 -14.53 3.81 6.68
C THR A 623 -13.84 4.51 7.86
N SER A 624 -13.05 5.54 7.58
CA SER A 624 -12.31 6.29 8.60
C SER A 624 -12.15 7.74 8.17
N MET A 625 -12.08 8.64 9.15
CA MET A 625 -11.84 10.06 8.93
C MET A 625 -10.85 10.60 9.96
N THR A 626 -10.05 11.59 9.57
CA THR A 626 -9.18 12.34 10.48
C THR A 626 -9.03 13.78 10.00
N LEU A 627 -9.10 14.73 10.94
CA LEU A 627 -8.90 16.16 10.66
C LEU A 627 -7.46 16.54 10.99
N MET A 628 -6.86 17.41 10.18
CA MET A 628 -5.58 18.02 10.53
C MET A 628 -5.75 18.92 11.75
N LYS A 629 -4.73 18.99 12.61
CA LYS A 629 -4.84 19.78 13.84
C LYS A 629 -4.84 21.29 13.60
N ASP A 630 -4.36 21.73 12.44
CA ASP A 630 -4.47 23.11 12.00
C ASP A 630 -5.88 23.45 11.47
N CYS A 631 -6.79 22.48 11.44
CA CYS A 631 -8.14 22.60 10.91
C CYS A 631 -8.13 23.22 9.50
N LYS A 632 -7.25 22.76 8.61
CA LYS A 632 -7.25 23.20 7.19
C LYS A 632 -7.72 22.14 6.22
N ARG A 633 -7.59 20.86 6.58
CA ARG A 633 -7.96 19.73 5.73
C ARG A 633 -8.53 18.58 6.53
N LEU A 634 -9.47 17.87 5.91
CA LEU A 634 -10.07 16.64 6.39
C LEU A 634 -9.69 15.49 5.46
N PHE A 635 -9.19 14.40 6.03
CA PHE A 635 -8.89 13.17 5.32
C PHE A 635 -9.99 12.15 5.55
N ALA A 636 -10.51 11.55 4.48
CA ALA A 636 -11.49 10.47 4.52
C ALA A 636 -10.98 9.26 3.75
N GLY A 637 -10.91 8.11 4.42
CA GLY A 637 -10.46 6.84 3.85
C GLY A 637 -11.67 6.06 3.35
N THR A 638 -11.55 5.50 2.14
CA THR A 638 -12.63 4.79 1.48
C THR A 638 -12.45 3.27 1.58
N LYS A 639 -13.56 2.55 1.45
CA LYS A 639 -13.58 1.09 1.26
C LYS A 639 -12.90 0.65 -0.05
N ALA A 640 -12.68 1.57 -1.00
CA ALA A 640 -11.98 1.29 -2.24
C ALA A 640 -10.44 1.38 -2.12
N GLY A 641 -9.92 1.83 -0.97
CA GLY A 641 -8.48 2.00 -0.74
C GLY A 641 -7.94 3.39 -1.07
N SER A 642 -8.81 4.35 -1.38
CA SER A 642 -8.45 5.74 -1.64
C SER A 642 -8.61 6.64 -0.40
N VAL A 643 -7.77 7.66 -0.31
CA VAL A 643 -7.81 8.75 0.65
C VAL A 643 -8.30 9.99 -0.07
N LEU A 644 -9.49 10.47 0.32
CA LEU A 644 -10.06 11.72 -0.13
C LEU A 644 -9.63 12.85 0.82
N VAL A 645 -9.16 13.94 0.24
CA VAL A 645 -8.71 15.14 0.97
C VAL A 645 -9.70 16.26 0.69
N TYR A 646 -10.40 16.70 1.72
CA TYR A 646 -11.33 17.82 1.69
C TYR A 646 -10.68 19.07 2.30
N PRO A 647 -10.94 20.27 1.76
CA PRO A 647 -10.70 21.51 2.50
C PRO A 647 -11.56 21.56 3.77
N TRP A 648 -11.03 22.21 4.80
CA TRP A 648 -11.76 22.54 6.03
C TRP A 648 -11.73 24.05 6.24
N PRO A 649 -12.87 24.73 6.50
CA PRO A 649 -14.25 24.22 6.59
C PRO A 649 -14.75 23.51 5.33
N LEU A 650 -15.74 22.62 5.49
CA LEU A 650 -16.09 21.63 4.47
C LEU A 650 -16.58 22.30 3.17
N SER A 651 -15.91 22.02 2.06
CA SER A 651 -16.27 22.54 0.73
C SER A 651 -16.16 21.45 -0.34
N ASN A 652 -17.06 21.48 -1.32
CA ASN A 652 -17.08 20.55 -2.45
C ASN A 652 -16.04 20.91 -3.54
N LYS A 653 -15.36 22.04 -3.40
CA LYS A 653 -14.30 22.48 -4.34
C LYS A 653 -12.94 22.03 -3.79
N GLY A 654 -12.03 21.62 -4.67
CA GLY A 654 -10.65 21.28 -4.27
C GLY A 654 -10.46 19.90 -3.63
N ILE A 655 -11.39 18.96 -3.86
CA ILE A 655 -11.24 17.58 -3.39
C ILE A 655 -10.12 16.90 -4.17
N ALA A 656 -9.13 16.36 -3.45
CA ALA A 656 -8.07 15.56 -4.04
C ALA A 656 -8.24 14.09 -3.63
N GLU A 657 -8.11 13.18 -4.59
CA GLU A 657 -8.11 11.74 -4.34
C GLU A 657 -6.70 11.17 -4.50
N TYR A 658 -6.26 10.42 -3.48
CA TYR A 658 -5.00 9.70 -3.46
C TYR A 658 -5.28 8.21 -3.25
N PHE A 659 -4.84 7.36 -4.17
CA PHE A 659 -4.86 5.92 -3.93
C PHE A 659 -3.76 5.60 -2.91
N ALA A 660 -4.09 4.84 -1.86
CA ALA A 660 -3.15 4.50 -0.78
C ALA A 660 -3.02 2.99 -0.63
N HIS A 661 -4.13 2.27 -0.73
CA HIS A 661 -4.20 0.83 -0.57
C HIS A 661 -4.95 0.18 -1.72
N ALA A 662 -4.69 -1.12 -1.93
CA ALA A 662 -5.38 -1.89 -2.98
C ALA A 662 -6.71 -2.48 -2.52
N GLU A 663 -6.89 -2.58 -1.21
CA GLU A 663 -8.13 -2.98 -0.53
C GLU A 663 -8.58 -1.86 0.40
N GLY A 664 -9.73 -2.05 1.08
CA GLY A 664 -10.34 -1.00 1.88
C GLY A 664 -9.46 -0.53 3.04
N ILE A 665 -9.37 0.78 3.22
CA ILE A 665 -8.77 1.38 4.40
C ILE A 665 -9.68 1.06 5.58
N LEU A 666 -9.13 0.55 6.68
CA LEU A 666 -9.90 0.25 7.90
C LEU A 666 -9.82 1.40 8.90
N GLN A 667 -8.65 2.02 9.04
CA GLN A 667 -8.47 3.18 9.92
C GLN A 667 -7.33 4.07 9.47
N MET A 668 -7.45 5.36 9.79
CA MET A 668 -6.41 6.36 9.57
C MET A 668 -6.19 7.19 10.83
N ARG A 669 -4.94 7.61 11.03
CA ARG A 669 -4.54 8.52 12.12
C ARG A 669 -3.47 9.49 11.65
N MET A 670 -3.53 10.68 12.21
CA MET A 670 -2.50 11.71 12.03
C MET A 670 -1.50 11.68 13.18
N THR A 671 -0.24 11.99 12.87
CA THR A 671 0.77 12.31 13.88
C THR A 671 0.52 13.67 14.51
N GLU A 672 1.06 13.87 15.72
CA GLU A 672 0.81 15.10 16.46
C GLU A 672 1.51 16.34 15.87
N ASP A 673 2.50 16.17 15.01
CA ASP A 673 3.20 17.24 14.29
C ASP A 673 2.49 17.68 12.99
N ASN A 674 1.38 17.03 12.61
CA ASN A 674 0.72 17.17 11.30
C ASN A 674 1.60 16.82 10.08
N GLU A 675 2.77 16.21 10.27
CA GLU A 675 3.65 15.88 9.15
C GLU A 675 3.25 14.59 8.46
N GLN A 676 2.70 13.60 9.19
CA GLN A 676 2.48 12.26 8.67
C GLN A 676 1.04 11.76 8.89
N LEU A 677 0.46 11.23 7.83
CA LEU A 677 -0.78 10.46 7.83
C LEU A 677 -0.45 8.98 7.79
N ILE A 678 -0.97 8.22 8.74
CA ILE A 678 -0.80 6.78 8.84
C ILE A 678 -2.13 6.10 8.50
N THR A 679 -2.09 5.15 7.58
CA THR A 679 -3.27 4.43 7.08
C THR A 679 -3.09 2.93 7.21
N CYS A 680 -4.12 2.22 7.64
CA CYS A 680 -4.11 0.76 7.72
C CYS A 680 -5.28 0.17 6.92
N ALA A 681 -5.08 -1.00 6.34
CA ALA A 681 -6.03 -1.56 5.38
C ALA A 681 -6.19 -3.09 5.48
N GLU A 682 -7.23 -3.59 4.79
CA GLU A 682 -7.53 -5.01 4.65
C GLU A 682 -6.41 -5.78 3.93
N ASP A 683 -5.61 -5.08 3.10
CA ASP A 683 -4.49 -5.67 2.38
C ASP A 683 -3.29 -6.06 3.27
N GLY A 684 -3.37 -5.81 4.59
CA GLY A 684 -2.33 -6.12 5.56
C GLY A 684 -1.13 -5.18 5.51
N CYS A 685 -1.24 -4.08 4.77
CA CYS A 685 -0.23 -3.05 4.69
C CYS A 685 -0.60 -1.84 5.56
N VAL A 686 0.42 -1.12 6.00
CA VAL A 686 0.26 0.19 6.63
C VAL A 686 1.09 1.22 5.89
N GLY A 687 0.42 2.25 5.37
CA GLY A 687 1.04 3.34 4.64
C GLY A 687 1.36 4.53 5.55
N ILE A 688 2.52 5.14 5.34
CA ILE A 688 2.94 6.39 5.99
C ILE A 688 3.14 7.44 4.91
N PHE A 689 2.30 8.47 4.93
CA PHE A 689 2.28 9.56 3.95
C PHE A 689 2.72 10.85 4.60
N LYS A 690 3.74 11.51 4.05
CA LYS A 690 4.09 12.87 4.44
C LYS A 690 3.15 13.86 3.78
N ILE A 691 2.61 14.77 4.58
CA ILE A 691 1.77 15.88 4.13
C ILE A 691 2.70 17.03 3.72
N LEU A 692 2.65 17.40 2.45
CA LEU A 692 3.39 18.53 1.92
C LEU A 692 2.42 19.67 1.60
N SER A 693 2.63 20.84 2.22
CA SER A 693 1.95 22.08 1.84
C SER A 693 2.83 22.85 0.85
N SER A 694 2.34 23.15 -0.35
CA SER A 694 3.12 23.82 -1.41
C SER A 694 3.46 25.30 -1.14
N GLY A 695 3.33 25.79 0.10
CA GLY A 695 3.59 27.18 0.49
C GLY A 695 4.98 27.44 1.12
N LEU A 696 5.80 26.41 1.36
CA LEU A 696 7.09 26.53 2.06
C LEU A 696 8.27 25.90 1.31
N GLN A 697 8.14 25.63 0.01
CA GLN A 697 9.18 25.00 -0.82
C GLN A 697 9.92 25.96 -1.76
N HIS A 698 10.03 27.24 -1.40
CA HIS A 698 10.98 28.17 -2.02
C HIS A 698 12.07 28.54 -1.00
N GLN A 699 12.94 27.58 -0.67
CA GLN A 699 14.35 27.79 -0.24
C GLN A 699 14.99 26.48 0.24
N VAL A 700 14.98 25.43 -0.58
CA VAL A 700 16.08 24.44 -0.58
C VAL A 700 16.23 23.94 -2.02
N HIS A 701 16.80 24.79 -2.87
CA HIS A 701 17.35 24.32 -4.14
C HIS A 701 18.78 23.87 -3.88
N ASP A 702 19.05 22.64 -4.28
CA ASP A 702 20.33 22.07 -4.70
C ASP A 702 21.57 22.97 -4.60
N GLU A 703 22.38 22.77 -3.57
CA GLU A 703 23.83 22.93 -3.66
C GLU A 703 24.50 21.61 -3.32
N ALA A 704 24.41 20.65 -4.25
CA ALA A 704 25.24 19.44 -4.25
C ALA A 704 25.64 19.04 -5.68
N SER A 705 26.16 20.00 -6.45
CA SER A 705 27.09 19.78 -7.58
C SER A 705 27.44 21.16 -8.15
N THR A 706 28.56 21.76 -7.80
CA THR A 706 29.81 21.69 -8.56
C THR A 706 30.76 22.69 -7.93
N HIS A 707 32.03 22.31 -7.73
CA HIS A 707 33.25 23.12 -7.91
C HIS A 707 34.39 22.58 -7.04
N THR A 708 35.26 21.84 -7.72
CA THR A 708 36.67 21.70 -7.39
C THR A 708 37.34 23.08 -7.42
N GLY A 709 38.13 23.42 -6.39
CA GLY A 709 38.98 24.61 -6.42
C GLY A 709 39.29 25.18 -5.03
N THR A 710 40.53 24.97 -4.60
CA THR A 710 41.23 25.68 -3.51
C THR A 710 40.98 27.19 -3.52
N THR A 711 40.84 27.84 -2.35
CA THR A 711 41.68 28.95 -1.81
C THR A 711 41.06 29.53 -0.50
N THR A 712 41.94 30.10 0.31
CA THR A 712 41.89 30.57 1.72
C THR A 712 41.00 31.77 2.10
N SER A 713 40.56 31.78 3.38
CA SER A 713 40.24 32.94 4.27
C SER A 713 39.03 33.81 3.85
N ARG A 714 38.11 34.27 4.72
CA ARG A 714 38.26 35.07 5.95
C ARG A 714 36.90 35.14 6.68
N ILE A 715 37.02 35.42 7.97
CA ILE A 715 36.02 35.62 9.04
C ILE A 715 34.94 36.67 8.72
N GLY A 716 33.70 36.39 9.13
CA GLY A 716 32.62 37.35 9.35
C GLY A 716 31.71 36.91 10.51
N ARG A 717 31.88 37.53 11.67
CA ARG A 717 31.13 37.31 12.93
C ARG A 717 29.64 37.67 12.78
N CYS A 718 28.78 36.94 13.50
CA CYS A 718 27.92 37.58 14.50
C CYS A 718 27.59 36.63 15.67
N ARG A 719 27.54 37.22 16.86
CA ARG A 719 27.73 36.63 18.19
C ARG A 719 26.43 36.11 18.82
N GLN A 720 26.62 35.04 19.61
CA GLN A 720 26.21 34.84 21.02
C GLN A 720 25.24 35.83 21.68
N LEU A 721 24.38 35.29 22.55
CA LEU A 721 24.21 35.52 24.01
C LEU A 721 22.92 34.76 24.42
N HIS A 722 22.75 33.97 25.48
CA HIS A 722 23.49 33.74 26.72
C HIS A 722 23.08 32.35 27.29
N GLN A 723 24.05 31.52 27.65
CA GLN A 723 23.96 30.57 28.76
C GLN A 723 24.90 31.10 29.84
N SER A 724 24.42 31.22 31.07
CA SER A 724 25.27 31.24 32.27
C SER A 724 24.41 30.98 33.50
N ALA A 725 24.58 29.81 34.11
CA ALA A 725 24.78 29.65 35.55
C ALA A 725 24.68 28.15 35.88
N GLY A 726 25.84 27.49 35.88
CA GLY A 726 26.06 26.32 36.73
C GLY A 726 27.24 26.65 37.63
N GLU A 727 27.10 26.41 38.92
CA GLU A 727 28.15 25.74 39.68
C GLU A 727 27.70 25.29 41.08
N LEU A 728 28.23 24.13 41.45
CA LEU A 728 28.42 23.54 42.78
C LEU A 728 27.18 23.00 43.51
N VAL A 729 27.12 21.66 43.67
CA VAL A 729 27.48 20.96 44.92
C VAL A 729 27.74 19.47 44.62
N GLN A 730 28.83 18.97 45.19
CA GLN A 730 29.35 17.60 45.13
C GLN A 730 28.53 16.59 45.96
N HIS A 731 28.58 15.32 45.50
CA HIS A 731 28.56 14.05 46.25
C HIS A 731 27.62 13.89 47.46
N THR A 732 26.65 12.98 47.37
CA THR A 732 26.60 11.78 48.24
C THR A 732 25.69 10.70 47.62
N LEU A 733 26.25 9.52 47.35
CA LEU A 733 25.52 8.28 47.08
C LEU A 733 25.15 7.63 48.41
N MET A 734 23.89 7.24 48.57
CA MET A 734 23.43 6.26 49.57
C MET A 734 22.38 5.35 48.90
N PRO A 735 22.56 4.02 48.95
CA PRO A 735 21.59 3.07 48.43
C PRO A 735 20.55 2.77 49.51
N TYR A 736 19.29 2.55 49.11
CA TYR A 736 18.34 1.88 50.00
C TYR A 736 17.85 0.58 49.36
N TRP A 737 17.82 -0.41 50.25
CA TRP A 737 17.28 -1.75 50.15
C TRP A 737 15.79 -1.77 49.82
#